data_AF-A0A9P9Q5J6-F1
#
_entry.id   AF-A0A9P9Q5J6-F1
#
_cell.length_a   1.000
_cell.length_b   1.000
_cell.length_c   1.000
_cell.angle_alpha   90.00
_cell.angle_beta   90.00
_cell.angle_gamma   90.00
#
_symmetry.space_group_name_H-M   'P 1'
#
loop_
_entity.id
_entity.type
_entity.pdbx_description
1 polymer ?
#
loop_
_entity_poly.entity_id
_entity_poly.type
_entity_poly.pdbx_seq_one_letter_code
_entity_poly.pdbx_strand_id
1 'polypeptide(L)'
;MGLKFHGHKRDVDKEKHLRRMHQSTPWIESPLVGADHNSLVFSQRHEANSIELFFDLFFVANLATFTAYHSITDGDYLLGYVGFFGILWSTWFQITLHDVRFARDSLYERICKTVQFICFVGLALVGSQFNPASPKGDNINFRILCYTLVICRGLLAIQYLVVLFFTWKEKYAKLYLPLGLMFLIYAIAMGAFAAMTPAFQGQKKDHRLVYLVWYVVVTLEAIAAITISCCWRMLSFKKTHLMERMSLLTIIVIGEGAIGVTKTVSRLMGKHGLDVEGCFLIMCIIIILVFIWALYFDNFPHGHYGTIRQQIWSLLHFPFQLAIVGVVEGSQQLALARYTIKNALKVEESIMQYCDVDLLDGAKLRDKLMYLLSYFELDSKIETTPFYHEALEAIYKIGNETGICSAGKAAAYMNGDEGWPMEFVNVSMSISNGIYVGLGMKIPSKKLDEFEPLEIAVKGWELVYMYYWSCFCVLILCLILFLFLIRRHKADLFDYTSVISRFLVLGVGAALLGLWAEKERLYQALGSPMLLPICVILLFLVMVSDRLSSIWCNWRLKKSGKPYALEVEEHEHGHGGGHDAHGEIHERAPLQGHGHHDSVNLEDARKSAHYSVHTVYTDTSPLSNMNTEYKGQHEYAMEPLMSPPLTSPPLMSPDPSTPGLGAKPTGPGGYMAVSSGQNYGA
;
A
#
# COMPACT_ATOMS: atom_id res chain seq x y z
N MET A 1 16.89 53.63 41.87
CA MET A 1 16.59 52.26 41.40
C MET A 1 15.89 52.37 40.06
N GLY A 2 16.64 52.17 38.98
CA GLY A 2 16.10 52.21 37.62
C GLY A 2 15.97 50.80 37.08
N LEU A 3 14.76 50.41 36.68
CA LEU A 3 14.52 49.21 35.89
C LEU A 3 14.26 49.66 34.45
N LYS A 4 15.31 49.58 33.62
CA LYS A 4 15.19 49.68 32.16
C LYS A 4 14.64 48.35 31.64
N PHE A 5 13.36 48.31 31.28
CA PHE A 5 12.83 47.24 30.46
C PHE A 5 13.28 47.46 29.00
N HIS A 6 14.25 46.66 28.55
CA HIS A 6 14.57 46.53 27.13
C HIS A 6 13.40 45.83 26.44
N GLY A 7 12.49 46.62 25.86
CA GLY A 7 11.47 46.12 24.96
C GLY A 7 12.09 45.81 23.60
N HIS A 8 12.57 44.59 23.40
CA HIS A 8 12.82 44.09 22.05
C HIS A 8 11.45 43.96 21.37
N LYS A 9 11.10 44.94 20.52
CA LYS A 9 9.92 44.82 19.64
C LYS A 9 10.16 43.57 18.78
N ARG A 10 9.24 42.60 18.84
CA ARG A 10 9.23 41.46 17.91
C ARG A 10 9.18 42.06 16.49
N ASP A 11 10.03 41.58 15.58
CA ASP A 11 10.06 42.09 14.21
C ASP A 11 8.70 41.97 13.50
N VAL A 12 7.86 41.04 13.94
CA VAL A 12 6.46 40.87 13.50
C VAL A 12 5.60 42.13 13.73
N ASP A 13 5.88 42.93 14.76
CA ASP A 13 5.16 44.18 15.03
C ASP A 13 5.53 45.30 14.04
N LYS A 14 6.65 45.19 13.32
CA LYS A 14 7.04 46.16 12.30
C LYS A 14 6.17 46.07 11.04
N GLU A 15 5.59 44.91 10.74
CA GLU A 15 4.83 44.68 9.50
C GLU A 15 3.32 44.88 9.66
N LYS A 16 2.82 45.08 10.89
CA LYS A 16 1.39 45.22 11.20
C LYS A 16 0.69 46.40 10.50
N HIS A 17 1.45 47.40 10.08
CA HIS A 17 0.94 48.56 9.32
C HIS A 17 0.79 48.29 7.82
N LEU A 18 1.35 47.19 7.31
CA LEU A 18 1.25 46.80 5.91
C LEU A 18 -0.08 46.08 5.68
N ARG A 19 -0.82 46.50 4.65
CA ARG A 19 -1.99 45.74 4.20
C ARG A 19 -1.50 44.44 3.56
N ARG A 20 -2.00 43.30 4.06
CA ARG A 20 -1.67 41.99 3.48
C ARG A 20 -2.13 41.95 2.02
N MET A 21 -1.19 41.89 1.09
CA MET A 21 -1.50 41.56 -0.30
C MET A 21 -2.07 40.14 -0.32
N HIS A 22 -3.31 40.00 -0.77
CA HIS A 22 -3.94 38.70 -0.90
C HIS A 22 -3.29 38.02 -2.10
N GLN A 23 -2.71 36.83 -1.91
CA GLN A 23 -2.18 36.04 -3.03
C GLN A 23 -3.35 35.66 -3.93
N SER A 24 -3.37 36.21 -5.15
CA SER A 24 -4.29 35.75 -6.20
C SER A 24 -3.58 34.68 -7.03
N THR A 25 -4.26 33.56 -7.26
CA THR A 25 -3.74 32.51 -8.15
C THR A 25 -3.84 32.99 -9.59
N PRO A 26 -2.75 33.03 -10.36
CA PRO A 26 -2.80 33.44 -11.76
C PRO A 26 -3.63 32.46 -12.59
N TRP A 27 -4.26 32.96 -13.66
CA TRP A 27 -5.05 32.13 -14.57
C TRP A 27 -4.20 31.06 -15.27
N ILE A 28 -3.08 31.49 -15.86
CA ILE A 28 -2.03 30.64 -16.42
C ILE A 28 -0.71 31.30 -16.07
N GLU A 29 0.12 30.63 -15.28
CA GLU A 29 1.49 31.07 -15.01
C GLU A 29 2.41 30.54 -16.11
N SER A 30 3.36 31.37 -16.59
CA SER A 30 4.32 30.89 -17.59
C SER A 30 5.23 29.83 -16.95
N PRO A 31 5.39 28.65 -17.57
CA PRO A 31 6.26 27.58 -17.05
C PRO A 31 7.74 27.98 -17.07
N LEU A 32 8.09 29.11 -17.71
CA LEU A 32 9.44 29.66 -17.81
C LEU A 32 9.80 30.62 -16.66
N VAL A 33 8.84 30.97 -15.78
CA VAL A 33 9.10 31.86 -14.63
C VAL A 33 10.03 31.15 -13.64
N GLY A 34 11.27 31.64 -13.55
CA GLY A 34 12.36 31.10 -12.71
C GLY A 34 13.35 30.19 -13.45
N ALA A 35 13.16 29.88 -14.73
CA ALA A 35 14.13 29.07 -15.48
C ALA A 35 15.51 29.74 -15.46
N ASP A 36 16.55 28.97 -15.09
CA ASP A 36 17.93 29.46 -15.16
C ASP A 36 18.29 29.67 -16.63
N HIS A 37 18.38 30.95 -17.03
CA HIS A 37 18.60 31.35 -18.42
C HIS A 37 19.96 30.87 -18.95
N ASN A 38 20.92 30.59 -18.08
CA ASN A 38 22.26 30.14 -18.47
C ASN A 38 22.33 28.62 -18.70
N SER A 39 21.57 27.83 -17.94
CA SER A 39 21.54 26.36 -18.10
C SER A 39 20.30 25.84 -18.83
N LEU A 40 19.33 26.69 -19.16
CA LEU A 40 18.00 26.32 -19.70
C LEU A 40 17.31 25.21 -18.88
N VAL A 41 17.59 25.17 -17.58
CA VAL A 41 16.93 24.27 -16.63
C VAL A 41 15.78 25.05 -16.00
N PHE A 42 14.56 24.51 -16.14
CA PHE A 42 13.38 25.09 -15.51
C PHE A 42 13.56 25.17 -13.98
N SER A 43 13.19 26.32 -13.39
CA SER A 43 13.43 26.67 -11.98
C SER A 43 13.10 25.57 -11.01
N GLN A 44 14.02 25.31 -10.10
CA GLN A 44 13.92 24.31 -9.05
C GLN A 44 12.94 24.76 -7.95
N ARG A 45 11.81 24.07 -7.78
CA ARG A 45 11.19 23.97 -6.44
C ARG A 45 11.91 22.86 -5.69
N HIS A 46 12.34 23.14 -4.47
CA HIS A 46 13.02 22.15 -3.64
C HIS A 46 12.03 21.20 -2.96
N GLU A 47 10.79 21.66 -2.71
CA GLU A 47 9.74 20.91 -2.02
C GLU A 47 8.53 20.60 -2.91
N ALA A 48 7.87 19.47 -2.62
CA ALA A 48 6.61 19.06 -3.25
C ALA A 48 5.42 19.96 -2.83
N ASN A 49 4.56 20.30 -3.79
CA ASN A 49 3.36 21.08 -3.52
C ASN A 49 2.26 20.21 -2.89
N SER A 50 1.41 20.78 -2.02
CA SER A 50 0.32 20.02 -1.38
C SER A 50 -0.62 19.33 -2.36
N ILE A 51 -0.81 19.92 -3.56
CA ILE A 51 -1.63 19.31 -4.63
C ILE A 51 -0.97 18.06 -5.25
N GLU A 52 0.36 18.01 -5.31
CA GLU A 52 1.12 16.87 -5.82
C GLU A 52 1.02 15.70 -4.83
N LEU A 53 1.17 15.98 -3.53
CA LEU A 53 0.95 14.99 -2.48
C LEU A 53 -0.51 14.49 -2.44
N PHE A 54 -1.48 15.39 -2.64
CA PHE A 54 -2.89 15.02 -2.71
C PHE A 54 -3.19 14.07 -3.88
N PHE A 55 -2.50 14.22 -5.01
CA PHE A 55 -2.59 13.29 -6.13
C PHE A 55 -2.03 11.90 -5.81
N ASP A 56 -0.93 11.83 -5.08
CA ASP A 56 -0.34 10.57 -4.64
C ASP A 56 -1.30 9.80 -3.69
N LEU A 57 -2.18 10.51 -2.97
CA LEU A 57 -3.22 9.89 -2.15
C LEU A 57 -4.32 9.20 -2.99
N PHE A 58 -4.66 9.74 -4.17
CA PHE A 58 -5.60 9.06 -5.09
C PHE A 58 -5.00 7.79 -5.70
N PHE A 59 -3.68 7.79 -5.95
CA PHE A 59 -2.96 6.59 -6.35
C PHE A 59 -3.13 5.48 -5.32
N VAL A 60 -2.87 5.77 -4.03
CA VAL A 60 -2.93 4.74 -3.00
C VAL A 60 -4.37 4.32 -2.66
N ALA A 61 -5.35 5.23 -2.76
CA ALA A 61 -6.75 4.88 -2.57
C ALA A 61 -7.24 3.88 -3.63
N ASN A 62 -6.79 4.05 -4.88
CA ASN A 62 -7.03 3.09 -5.95
C ASN A 62 -6.41 1.73 -5.63
N LEU A 63 -5.15 1.73 -5.21
CA LEU A 63 -4.43 0.51 -4.82
C LEU A 63 -5.13 -0.22 -3.69
N ALA A 64 -5.47 0.48 -2.60
CA ALA A 64 -6.15 -0.09 -1.44
C ALA A 64 -7.53 -0.67 -1.80
N THR A 65 -8.26 0.00 -2.70
CA THR A 65 -9.53 -0.52 -3.23
C THR A 65 -9.27 -1.81 -4.01
N PHE A 66 -8.31 -1.79 -4.93
CA PHE A 66 -7.98 -2.95 -5.75
C PHE A 66 -7.59 -4.17 -4.92
N THR A 67 -6.69 -4.00 -3.95
CA THR A 67 -6.26 -5.03 -2.98
C THR A 67 -7.44 -5.58 -2.18
N ALA A 68 -8.41 -4.75 -1.79
CA ALA A 68 -9.58 -5.20 -1.04
C ALA A 68 -10.59 -6.03 -1.87
N TYR A 69 -10.64 -5.84 -3.20
CA TYR A 69 -11.55 -6.57 -4.08
C TYR A 69 -10.92 -7.82 -4.71
N HIS A 70 -9.60 -7.84 -4.90
CA HIS A 70 -8.88 -8.96 -5.53
C HIS A 70 -7.99 -9.67 -4.51
N SER A 71 -8.55 -10.68 -3.83
CA SER A 71 -7.75 -11.64 -3.06
C SER A 71 -6.84 -12.43 -4.02
N ILE A 72 -5.54 -12.43 -3.75
CA ILE A 72 -4.53 -13.13 -4.56
C ILE A 72 -4.65 -14.64 -4.29
N THR A 73 -5.62 -15.27 -4.96
CA THR A 73 -5.92 -16.70 -4.79
C THR A 73 -5.45 -17.57 -5.95
N ASP A 74 -5.17 -16.97 -7.11
CA ASP A 74 -4.63 -17.65 -8.30
C ASP A 74 -3.50 -16.88 -8.97
N GLY A 75 -2.66 -17.61 -9.71
CA GLY A 75 -1.60 -17.02 -10.54
C GLY A 75 -2.16 -16.04 -11.59
N ASP A 76 -3.35 -16.29 -12.11
CA ASP A 76 -4.03 -15.39 -13.03
C ASP A 76 -4.46 -14.07 -12.35
N TYR A 77 -4.95 -14.15 -11.11
CA TYR A 77 -5.26 -12.98 -10.30
C TYR A 77 -3.98 -12.22 -9.89
N LEU A 78 -2.90 -12.93 -9.59
CA LEU A 78 -1.59 -12.32 -9.32
C LEU A 78 -1.06 -11.56 -10.55
N LEU A 79 -1.14 -12.15 -11.75
CA LEU A 79 -0.72 -11.49 -12.99
C LEU A 79 -1.62 -10.28 -13.29
N GLY A 80 -2.93 -10.40 -13.06
CA GLY A 80 -3.87 -9.29 -13.13
C GLY A 80 -3.51 -8.15 -12.16
N TYR A 81 -3.09 -8.51 -10.94
CA TYR A 81 -2.65 -7.57 -9.92
C TYR A 81 -1.41 -6.78 -10.35
N VAL A 82 -0.35 -7.47 -10.75
CA VAL A 82 0.89 -6.85 -11.26
C VAL A 82 0.60 -5.96 -12.47
N GLY A 83 -0.30 -6.44 -13.34
CA GLY A 83 -0.72 -5.71 -14.53
C GLY A 83 -1.45 -4.41 -14.22
N PHE A 84 -2.46 -4.46 -13.35
CA PHE A 84 -3.21 -3.28 -12.94
C PHE A 84 -2.32 -2.27 -12.18
N PHE A 85 -1.48 -2.77 -11.27
CA PHE A 85 -0.46 -1.94 -10.61
C PHE A 85 0.46 -1.25 -11.62
N GLY A 86 0.89 -1.97 -12.66
CA GLY A 86 1.67 -1.42 -13.77
C GLY A 86 0.99 -0.27 -14.52
N ILE A 87 -0.30 -0.41 -14.83
CA ILE A 87 -1.09 0.64 -15.51
C ILE A 87 -1.23 1.88 -14.62
N LEU A 88 -1.57 1.65 -13.35
CA LEU A 88 -1.79 2.67 -12.34
C LEU A 88 -0.48 3.44 -12.06
N TRP A 89 0.62 2.72 -11.83
CA TRP A 89 1.95 3.28 -11.62
C TRP A 89 2.49 4.02 -12.83
N SER A 90 2.39 3.45 -14.03
CA SER A 90 2.89 4.13 -15.23
C SER A 90 2.13 5.44 -15.49
N THR A 91 0.82 5.45 -15.27
CA THR A 91 0.00 6.67 -15.42
C THR A 91 0.36 7.72 -14.38
N TRP A 92 0.52 7.33 -13.12
CA TRP A 92 1.01 8.23 -12.07
C TRP A 92 2.41 8.77 -12.38
N PHE A 93 3.31 7.90 -12.82
CA PHE A 93 4.70 8.25 -13.10
C PHE A 93 4.76 9.29 -14.21
N GLN A 94 4.04 9.10 -15.32
CA GLN A 94 4.04 10.03 -16.44
C GLN A 94 3.48 11.41 -16.10
N ILE A 95 2.39 11.44 -15.32
CA ILE A 95 1.82 12.69 -14.78
C ILE A 95 2.85 13.37 -13.87
N THR A 96 3.47 12.62 -12.98
CA THR A 96 4.50 13.13 -12.07
C THR A 96 5.72 13.68 -12.82
N LEU A 97 6.17 13.01 -13.89
CA LEU A 97 7.26 13.52 -14.73
C LEU A 97 6.91 14.86 -15.38
N HIS A 98 5.65 15.06 -15.77
CA HIS A 98 5.17 16.35 -16.28
C HIS A 98 5.14 17.40 -15.17
N ASP A 99 4.53 17.09 -14.03
CA ASP A 99 4.36 18.04 -12.92
C ASP A 99 5.69 18.58 -12.42
N VAL A 100 6.62 17.66 -12.18
CA VAL A 100 7.94 17.97 -11.62
C VAL A 100 8.74 18.90 -12.54
N ARG A 101 8.43 18.91 -13.86
CA ARG A 101 9.07 19.78 -14.85
C ARG A 101 8.35 21.10 -15.06
N PHE A 102 7.01 21.08 -15.10
CA PHE A 102 6.24 22.19 -15.67
C PHE A 102 5.10 22.68 -14.79
N ALA A 103 4.66 21.93 -13.77
CA ALA A 103 3.52 22.35 -12.96
C ALA A 103 3.86 23.62 -12.18
N ARG A 104 3.05 24.66 -12.39
CA ARG A 104 3.06 25.91 -11.62
C ARG A 104 1.65 26.15 -11.11
N ASP A 105 1.54 26.57 -9.85
CA ASP A 105 0.22 26.72 -9.21
C ASP A 105 -0.57 27.83 -9.91
N SER A 106 -1.53 27.40 -10.72
CA SER A 106 -2.36 28.25 -11.57
C SER A 106 -3.73 27.61 -11.72
N LEU A 107 -4.75 28.42 -12.08
CA LEU A 107 -6.10 27.89 -12.25
C LEU A 107 -6.15 26.80 -13.33
N TYR A 108 -5.41 26.98 -14.44
CA TYR A 108 -5.28 25.96 -15.48
C TYR A 108 -4.74 24.63 -14.94
N GLU A 109 -3.63 24.67 -14.20
CA GLU A 109 -3.03 23.44 -13.66
C GLU A 109 -3.96 22.76 -12.64
N ARG A 110 -4.69 23.53 -11.82
CA ARG A 110 -5.69 22.97 -10.91
C ARG A 110 -6.86 22.31 -11.64
N ILE A 111 -7.33 22.86 -12.76
CA ILE A 111 -8.37 22.24 -13.59
C ILE A 111 -7.84 20.94 -14.21
N CYS A 112 -6.63 20.97 -14.79
CA CYS A 112 -5.98 19.76 -15.32
C CYS A 112 -5.85 18.69 -14.22
N LYS A 113 -5.40 19.07 -13.02
CA LYS A 113 -5.33 18.16 -11.87
C LYS A 113 -6.68 17.58 -11.46
N THR A 114 -7.73 18.40 -11.49
CA THR A 114 -9.10 17.92 -11.21
C THR A 114 -9.54 16.85 -12.20
N VAL A 115 -9.25 17.03 -13.49
CA VAL A 115 -9.54 16.02 -14.53
C VAL A 115 -8.70 14.75 -14.29
N GLN A 116 -7.44 14.88 -13.86
CA GLN A 116 -6.60 13.73 -13.50
C GLN A 116 -7.17 12.96 -12.29
N PHE A 117 -7.69 13.64 -11.27
CA PHE A 117 -8.38 12.97 -10.14
C PHE A 117 -9.58 12.17 -10.60
N ILE A 118 -10.42 12.76 -11.48
CA ILE A 118 -11.59 12.06 -12.04
C ILE A 118 -11.16 10.82 -12.81
N CYS A 119 -10.05 10.90 -13.57
CA CYS A 119 -9.51 9.75 -14.27
C CYS A 119 -9.04 8.66 -13.30
N PHE A 120 -8.37 9.01 -12.21
CA PHE A 120 -7.96 8.04 -11.19
C PHE A 120 -9.17 7.39 -10.50
N VAL A 121 -10.26 8.11 -10.26
CA VAL A 121 -11.51 7.47 -9.79
C VAL A 121 -12.06 6.51 -10.85
N GLY A 122 -11.98 6.86 -12.14
CA GLY A 122 -12.32 5.96 -13.24
C GLY A 122 -11.48 4.68 -13.27
N LEU A 123 -10.17 4.77 -12.99
CA LEU A 123 -9.30 3.59 -12.84
C LEU A 123 -9.74 2.70 -11.67
N ALA A 124 -10.20 3.26 -10.56
CA ALA A 124 -10.66 2.49 -9.39
C ALA A 124 -11.90 1.64 -9.72
N LEU A 125 -12.84 2.22 -10.46
CA LEU A 125 -14.06 1.55 -10.89
C LEU A 125 -13.73 0.31 -11.73
N VAL A 126 -12.82 0.45 -12.70
CA VAL A 126 -12.36 -0.66 -13.52
C VAL A 126 -11.59 -1.68 -12.69
N GLY A 127 -10.71 -1.18 -11.81
CA GLY A 127 -9.88 -2.00 -10.93
C GLY A 127 -10.70 -3.00 -10.13
N SER A 128 -11.89 -2.62 -9.64
CA SER A 128 -12.75 -3.51 -8.85
C SER A 128 -13.22 -4.79 -9.56
N GLN A 129 -13.20 -4.83 -10.89
CA GLN A 129 -13.63 -5.98 -11.71
C GLN A 129 -12.56 -6.39 -12.74
N PHE A 130 -11.30 -5.98 -12.53
CA PHE A 130 -10.22 -6.23 -13.48
C PHE A 130 -9.76 -7.69 -13.42
N ASN A 131 -10.28 -8.52 -14.33
CA ASN A 131 -9.83 -9.89 -14.51
C ASN A 131 -9.41 -10.16 -15.97
N PRO A 132 -8.12 -10.01 -16.31
CA PRO A 132 -7.64 -10.21 -17.66
C PRO A 132 -7.62 -11.68 -18.13
N ALA A 133 -7.73 -12.62 -17.19
CA ALA A 133 -7.74 -14.05 -17.49
C ALA A 133 -9.16 -14.64 -17.66
N SER A 134 -10.22 -13.88 -17.31
CA SER A 134 -11.59 -14.35 -17.48
C SER A 134 -11.95 -14.46 -18.97
N PRO A 135 -12.41 -15.61 -19.46
CA PRO A 135 -12.89 -15.77 -20.84
C PRO A 135 -14.13 -14.91 -21.17
N LYS A 136 -14.83 -14.45 -20.13
CA LYS A 136 -15.93 -13.49 -20.23
C LYS A 136 -15.39 -12.16 -19.69
N GLY A 137 -14.74 -11.38 -20.55
CA GLY A 137 -14.35 -10.02 -20.23
C GLY A 137 -15.58 -9.12 -20.22
N ASP A 138 -15.76 -8.34 -19.16
CA ASP A 138 -16.81 -7.33 -19.12
C ASP A 138 -16.43 -6.18 -20.06
N ASN A 139 -17.01 -6.20 -21.25
CA ASN A 139 -16.78 -5.21 -22.30
C ASN A 139 -17.00 -3.76 -21.82
N ILE A 140 -17.82 -3.55 -20.78
CA ILE A 140 -18.09 -2.24 -20.19
C ILE A 140 -16.89 -1.72 -19.40
N ASN A 141 -16.34 -2.51 -18.46
CA ASN A 141 -15.17 -2.10 -17.66
C ASN A 141 -13.96 -1.82 -18.53
N PHE A 142 -13.79 -2.64 -19.57
CA PHE A 142 -12.75 -2.43 -20.56
C PHE A 142 -12.90 -1.08 -21.27
N ARG A 143 -14.12 -0.74 -21.71
CA ARG A 143 -14.38 0.54 -22.39
C ARG A 143 -14.11 1.72 -21.48
N ILE A 144 -14.50 1.63 -20.21
CA ILE A 144 -14.21 2.66 -19.21
C ILE A 144 -12.69 2.83 -19.07
N LEU A 145 -11.92 1.74 -18.99
CA LEU A 145 -10.46 1.81 -18.91
C LEU A 145 -9.84 2.51 -20.11
N CYS A 146 -10.27 2.16 -21.33
CA CYS A 146 -9.81 2.83 -22.54
C CYS A 146 -10.16 4.32 -22.56
N TYR A 147 -11.40 4.69 -22.22
CA TYR A 147 -11.78 6.11 -22.14
C TYR A 147 -10.94 6.86 -21.11
N THR A 148 -10.72 6.28 -19.94
CA THR A 148 -9.89 6.87 -18.89
C THR A 148 -8.44 7.07 -19.36
N LEU A 149 -7.84 6.08 -20.02
CA LEU A 149 -6.48 6.20 -20.57
C LEU A 149 -6.41 7.23 -21.70
N VAL A 150 -7.40 7.28 -22.59
CA VAL A 150 -7.50 8.30 -23.65
C VAL A 150 -7.57 9.70 -23.05
N ILE A 151 -8.40 9.91 -22.03
CA ILE A 151 -8.53 11.20 -21.36
C ILE A 151 -7.21 11.58 -20.67
N CYS A 152 -6.57 10.65 -19.95
CA CYS A 152 -5.28 10.90 -19.31
C CYS A 152 -4.22 11.35 -20.33
N ARG A 153 -4.09 10.66 -21.47
CA ARG A 153 -3.03 10.95 -22.45
C ARG A 153 -3.35 12.10 -23.38
N GLY A 154 -4.62 12.32 -23.67
CA GLY A 154 -5.09 13.55 -24.29
C GLY A 154 -4.80 14.77 -23.43
N LEU A 155 -5.04 14.68 -22.11
CA LEU A 155 -4.74 15.78 -21.20
C LEU A 155 -3.24 16.06 -21.10
N LEU A 156 -2.39 15.02 -20.98
CA LEU A 156 -0.94 15.19 -21.01
C LEU A 156 -0.48 15.81 -22.35
N ALA A 157 -1.01 15.35 -23.48
CA ALA A 157 -0.71 15.95 -24.78
C ALA A 157 -1.06 17.45 -24.81
N ILE A 158 -2.22 17.84 -24.28
CA ILE A 158 -2.62 19.24 -24.17
C ILE A 158 -1.65 20.03 -23.29
N GLN A 159 -1.26 19.50 -22.12
CA GLN A 159 -0.33 20.18 -21.22
C GLN A 159 1.05 20.40 -21.88
N TYR A 160 1.60 19.38 -22.55
CA TYR A 160 2.85 19.52 -23.32
C TYR A 160 2.72 20.50 -24.48
N LEU A 161 1.55 20.58 -25.14
CA LEU A 161 1.28 21.55 -26.20
C LEU A 161 1.23 22.98 -25.66
N VAL A 162 0.62 23.21 -24.49
CA VAL A 162 0.61 24.52 -23.83
C VAL A 162 2.04 24.96 -23.49
N VAL A 163 2.85 24.07 -22.91
CA VAL A 163 4.27 24.35 -22.63
C VAL A 163 5.04 24.67 -23.92
N LEU A 164 4.79 23.93 -25.01
CA LEU A 164 5.39 24.19 -26.31
C LEU A 164 5.00 25.58 -26.84
N PHE A 165 3.74 26.00 -26.69
CA PHE A 165 3.27 27.32 -27.10
C PHE A 165 3.97 28.46 -26.35
N PHE A 166 4.11 28.36 -25.02
CA PHE A 166 4.86 29.35 -24.23
C PHE A 166 6.34 29.38 -24.60
N THR A 167 6.94 28.22 -24.82
CA THR A 167 8.34 28.10 -25.26
C THR A 167 8.54 28.69 -26.66
N TRP A 168 7.54 28.54 -27.55
CA TRP A 168 7.54 29.12 -28.89
C TRP A 168 7.48 30.64 -28.85
N LYS A 169 6.59 31.19 -28.02
CA LYS A 169 6.46 32.64 -27.80
C LYS A 169 7.77 33.28 -27.34
N GLU A 170 8.51 32.61 -26.45
CA GLU A 170 9.80 33.09 -25.91
C GLU A 170 11.02 32.72 -26.79
N LYS A 171 10.81 32.17 -27.99
CA LYS A 171 11.86 31.89 -29.01
C LYS A 171 12.99 30.93 -28.57
N TYR A 172 12.75 30.01 -27.64
CA TYR A 172 13.72 28.99 -27.23
C TYR A 172 13.83 27.82 -28.23
N ALA A 173 14.53 28.03 -29.34
CA ALA A 173 14.60 27.09 -30.47
C ALA A 173 15.10 25.67 -30.14
N LYS A 174 15.94 25.51 -29.11
CA LYS A 174 16.51 24.21 -28.72
C LYS A 174 15.51 23.27 -28.01
N LEU A 175 14.37 23.79 -27.55
CA LEU A 175 13.37 23.04 -26.77
C LEU A 175 12.16 22.57 -27.60
N TYR A 176 12.00 23.05 -28.84
CA TYR A 176 10.84 22.68 -29.68
C TYR A 176 10.82 21.21 -30.06
N LEU A 177 11.97 20.67 -30.45
CA LEU A 177 12.09 19.28 -30.85
C LEU A 177 11.76 18.31 -29.69
N PRO A 178 12.38 18.40 -28.50
CA PRO A 178 12.09 17.46 -27.43
C PRO A 178 10.66 17.60 -26.86
N LEU A 179 10.11 18.81 -26.75
CA LEU A 179 8.71 19.01 -26.33
C LEU A 179 7.72 18.51 -27.39
N GLY A 180 8.00 18.75 -28.67
CA GLY A 180 7.19 18.25 -29.79
C GLY A 180 7.18 16.73 -29.89
N LEU A 181 8.32 16.07 -29.64
CA LEU A 181 8.39 14.61 -29.55
C LEU A 181 7.58 14.06 -28.39
N MET A 182 7.62 14.70 -27.21
CA MET A 182 6.77 14.29 -26.07
C MET A 182 5.29 14.42 -26.39
N PHE A 183 4.87 15.56 -26.97
CA PHE A 183 3.51 15.74 -27.47
C PHE A 183 3.10 14.62 -28.44
N LEU A 184 3.96 14.33 -29.42
CA LEU A 184 3.68 13.29 -30.42
C LEU A 184 3.52 11.91 -29.80
N ILE A 185 4.36 11.54 -28.82
CA ILE A 185 4.25 10.25 -28.11
C ILE A 185 2.91 10.13 -27.39
N TYR A 186 2.51 11.14 -26.63
CA TYR A 186 1.23 11.11 -25.91
C TYR A 186 0.02 11.15 -26.87
N ALA A 187 0.13 11.86 -28.00
CA ALA A 187 -0.88 11.89 -29.04
C ALA A 187 -1.01 10.52 -29.75
N ILE A 188 0.10 9.84 -30.03
CA ILE A 188 0.11 8.48 -30.60
C ILE A 188 -0.47 7.49 -29.58
N ALA A 189 -0.07 7.58 -28.31
CA ALA A 189 -0.62 6.72 -27.26
C ALA A 189 -2.13 6.92 -27.09
N MET A 190 -2.60 8.18 -27.08
CA MET A 190 -4.02 8.52 -27.08
C MET A 190 -4.73 7.91 -28.30
N GLY A 191 -4.16 8.06 -29.50
CA GLY A 191 -4.69 7.46 -30.73
C GLY A 191 -4.75 5.94 -30.68
N ALA A 192 -3.74 5.28 -30.11
CA ALA A 192 -3.70 3.84 -29.94
C ALA A 192 -4.82 3.35 -29.00
N PHE A 193 -4.98 3.95 -27.82
CA PHE A 193 -6.06 3.59 -26.90
C PHE A 193 -7.46 3.93 -27.47
N ALA A 194 -7.58 5.03 -28.21
CA ALA A 194 -8.81 5.39 -28.90
C ALA A 194 -9.15 4.37 -30.00
N ALA A 195 -8.17 3.95 -30.80
CA ALA A 195 -8.34 2.93 -31.86
C ALA A 195 -8.67 1.54 -31.30
N MET A 196 -8.27 1.25 -30.06
CA MET A 196 -8.70 0.04 -29.36
C MET A 196 -10.18 0.10 -28.99
N THR A 197 -10.74 1.27 -28.68
CA THR A 197 -12.12 1.40 -28.15
C THR A 197 -13.21 0.76 -29.03
N PRO A 198 -13.22 0.89 -30.38
CA PRO A 198 -14.16 0.21 -31.27
C PRO A 198 -14.01 -1.31 -31.30
N ALA A 199 -12.83 -1.86 -31.01
CA ALA A 199 -12.60 -3.31 -31.01
C ALA A 199 -13.44 -4.04 -29.94
N PHE A 200 -13.98 -3.32 -28.96
CA PHE A 200 -14.85 -3.83 -27.89
C PHE A 200 -16.34 -3.74 -28.18
N GLN A 201 -16.72 -3.35 -29.42
CA GLN A 201 -18.12 -3.33 -29.85
C GLN A 201 -18.63 -4.71 -30.30
N GLY A 202 -17.76 -5.70 -30.56
CA GLY A 202 -18.12 -7.00 -31.12
C GLY A 202 -17.88 -8.21 -30.19
N GLN A 203 -18.71 -9.25 -30.32
CA GLN A 203 -18.53 -10.56 -29.67
C GLN A 203 -17.40 -11.40 -30.33
N LYS A 204 -16.13 -10.95 -30.30
CA LYS A 204 -15.01 -11.80 -30.74
C LYS A 204 -14.06 -12.12 -29.59
N LYS A 205 -13.70 -13.41 -29.55
CA LYS A 205 -13.36 -14.22 -28.36
C LYS A 205 -11.89 -14.21 -27.91
N ASP A 206 -11.04 -13.31 -28.41
CA ASP A 206 -9.61 -13.27 -28.01
C ASP A 206 -9.26 -12.01 -27.23
N HIS A 207 -9.72 -11.96 -25.98
CA HIS A 207 -9.39 -10.86 -25.05
C HIS A 207 -7.91 -10.83 -24.65
N ARG A 208 -7.17 -11.95 -24.76
CA ARG A 208 -5.77 -12.06 -24.31
C ARG A 208 -4.78 -11.24 -25.16
N LEU A 209 -4.96 -11.22 -26.49
CA LEU A 209 -4.15 -10.42 -27.41
C LEU A 209 -4.30 -8.92 -27.15
N VAL A 210 -5.51 -8.50 -26.78
CA VAL A 210 -5.81 -7.12 -26.43
C VAL A 210 -5.07 -6.67 -25.16
N TYR A 211 -5.06 -7.50 -24.11
CA TYR A 211 -4.34 -7.16 -22.88
C TYR A 211 -2.84 -6.98 -23.12
N LEU A 212 -2.25 -7.79 -23.99
CA LEU A 212 -0.84 -7.67 -24.38
C LEU A 212 -0.56 -6.31 -25.04
N VAL A 213 -1.46 -5.81 -25.90
CA VAL A 213 -1.31 -4.51 -26.56
C VAL A 213 -1.24 -3.37 -25.53
N TRP A 214 -2.04 -3.40 -24.46
CA TRP A 214 -1.96 -2.37 -23.42
C TRP A 214 -0.59 -2.32 -22.75
N TYR A 215 -0.08 -3.47 -22.29
CA TYR A 215 1.23 -3.52 -21.65
C TYR A 215 2.33 -3.07 -22.60
N VAL A 216 2.25 -3.45 -23.88
CA VAL A 216 3.21 -3.01 -24.90
C VAL A 216 3.15 -1.50 -25.10
N VAL A 217 1.97 -0.90 -25.27
CA VAL A 217 1.83 0.55 -25.48
C VAL A 217 2.36 1.33 -24.28
N VAL A 218 1.96 0.95 -23.05
CA VAL A 218 2.40 1.60 -21.81
C VAL A 218 3.92 1.47 -21.62
N THR A 219 4.49 0.32 -21.96
CA THR A 219 5.94 0.08 -21.84
C THR A 219 6.73 0.89 -22.88
N LEU A 220 6.30 0.85 -24.14
CA LEU A 220 6.94 1.60 -25.22
C LEU A 220 6.96 3.10 -24.95
N GLU A 221 5.85 3.63 -24.44
CA GLU A 221 5.75 5.03 -24.06
C GLU A 221 6.67 5.39 -22.89
N ALA A 222 6.73 4.57 -21.83
CA ALA A 222 7.64 4.80 -20.72
C ALA A 222 9.10 4.82 -21.19
N ILE A 223 9.49 3.86 -22.05
CA ILE A 223 10.82 3.82 -22.66
C ILE A 223 11.08 5.05 -23.51
N ALA A 224 10.13 5.48 -24.33
CA ALA A 224 10.27 6.64 -25.20
C ALA A 224 10.42 7.94 -24.38
N ALA A 225 9.58 8.14 -23.36
CA ALA A 225 9.64 9.30 -22.47
C ALA A 225 11.00 9.39 -21.75
N ILE A 226 11.54 8.25 -21.29
CA ILE A 226 12.82 8.20 -20.59
C ILE A 226 13.98 8.39 -21.57
N THR A 227 13.91 7.80 -22.76
CA THR A 227 14.93 7.96 -23.80
C THR A 227 15.08 9.43 -24.20
N ILE A 228 13.96 10.15 -24.37
CA ILE A 228 14.00 11.60 -24.63
C ILE A 228 14.62 12.36 -23.44
N SER A 229 14.27 11.97 -22.22
CA SER A 229 14.83 12.58 -21.00
C SER A 229 16.34 12.36 -20.85
N CYS A 230 16.86 11.24 -21.37
CA CYS A 230 18.29 10.91 -21.39
C CYS A 230 19.04 11.64 -22.52
N CYS A 231 18.46 11.74 -23.72
CA CYS A 231 19.10 12.37 -24.88
C CYS A 231 19.17 13.90 -24.75
N TRP A 232 18.13 14.55 -24.19
CA TRP A 232 18.09 16.00 -24.03
C TRP A 232 18.34 16.41 -22.58
N ARG A 233 19.60 16.77 -22.28
CA ARG A 233 20.06 17.17 -20.94
C ARG A 233 19.32 18.39 -20.36
N MET A 234 18.68 19.22 -21.20
CA MET A 234 17.83 20.35 -20.77
C MET A 234 16.48 19.92 -20.17
N LEU A 235 15.99 18.71 -20.50
CA LEU A 235 14.82 18.08 -19.86
C LEU A 235 15.21 17.12 -18.74
N SER A 236 16.46 17.17 -18.31
CA SER A 236 16.96 16.28 -17.27
C SER A 236 16.34 16.64 -15.93
N PHE A 237 15.97 15.63 -15.17
CA PHE A 237 15.47 15.74 -13.79
C PHE A 237 16.55 16.08 -12.77
N LYS A 238 17.78 16.32 -13.24
CA LYS A 238 18.89 16.70 -12.38
C LYS A 238 18.54 18.04 -11.75
N LYS A 239 18.21 18.00 -10.45
CA LYS A 239 17.79 19.11 -9.57
C LYS A 239 16.27 19.32 -9.37
N THR A 240 15.42 18.39 -9.80
CA THR A 240 13.98 18.47 -9.52
C THR A 240 13.59 17.68 -8.26
N HIS A 241 12.45 18.00 -7.64
CA HIS A 241 11.87 17.28 -6.50
C HIS A 241 11.32 15.87 -6.85
N LEU A 242 11.75 15.26 -7.97
CA LEU A 242 11.35 13.90 -8.38
C LEU A 242 11.78 12.86 -7.33
N MET A 243 12.98 13.04 -6.77
CA MET A 243 13.52 12.16 -5.73
C MET A 243 12.64 12.17 -4.49
N GLU A 244 12.22 13.37 -4.09
CA GLU A 244 11.31 13.58 -2.97
C GLU A 244 9.96 12.92 -3.26
N ARG A 245 9.33 13.14 -4.42
CA ARG A 245 8.05 12.49 -4.78
C ARG A 245 8.11 10.97 -4.78
N MET A 246 9.22 10.38 -5.23
CA MET A 246 9.40 8.92 -5.19
C MET A 246 9.48 8.40 -3.74
N SER A 247 10.13 9.15 -2.86
CA SER A 247 10.20 8.82 -1.44
C SER A 247 8.85 9.02 -0.73
N LEU A 248 8.12 10.09 -1.07
CA LEU A 248 6.77 10.39 -0.57
C LEU A 248 5.76 9.33 -1.03
N LEU A 249 5.81 8.89 -2.29
CA LEU A 249 4.97 7.78 -2.74
C LEU A 249 5.31 6.49 -1.99
N THR A 250 6.59 6.23 -1.74
CA THR A 250 7.03 5.03 -1.01
C THR A 250 6.53 5.00 0.43
N ILE A 251 6.58 6.12 1.16
CA ILE A 251 6.00 6.18 2.53
C ILE A 251 4.47 6.02 2.50
N ILE A 252 3.79 6.58 1.50
CA ILE A 252 2.34 6.39 1.31
C ILE A 252 2.01 4.92 1.05
N VAL A 253 2.79 4.22 0.21
CA VAL A 253 2.63 2.78 -0.05
C VAL A 253 2.88 1.94 1.20
N ILE A 254 3.88 2.27 2.02
CA ILE A 254 4.08 1.65 3.34
C ILE A 254 2.87 1.92 4.26
N GLY A 255 2.27 3.11 4.17
CA GLY A 255 1.07 3.50 4.91
C GLY A 255 -0.17 2.67 4.55
N GLU A 256 -0.35 2.29 3.27
CA GLU A 256 -1.40 1.35 2.85
C GLU A 256 -1.25 0.00 3.55
N GLY A 257 -0.02 -0.47 3.65
CA GLY A 257 0.33 -1.65 4.43
C GLY A 257 -0.08 -1.56 5.90
N ALA A 258 0.11 -0.40 6.54
CA ALA A 258 -0.34 -0.18 7.92
C ALA A 258 -1.87 -0.22 8.06
N ILE A 259 -2.63 0.27 7.06
CA ILE A 259 -4.10 0.14 7.01
C ILE A 259 -4.49 -1.33 6.90
N GLY A 260 -3.77 -2.15 6.12
CA GLY A 260 -4.01 -3.58 6.03
C GLY A 260 -3.75 -4.33 7.35
N VAL A 261 -2.73 -3.93 8.12
CA VAL A 261 -2.48 -4.47 9.47
C VAL A 261 -3.66 -4.21 10.41
N THR A 262 -4.23 -3.00 10.42
CA THR A 262 -5.40 -2.71 11.30
C THR A 262 -6.62 -3.54 10.93
N LYS A 263 -6.86 -3.80 9.63
CA LYS A 263 -7.90 -4.75 9.19
C LYS A 263 -7.62 -6.17 9.68
N THR A 264 -6.35 -6.60 9.66
CA THR A 264 -5.92 -7.91 10.12
C THR A 264 -6.09 -8.07 11.64
N VAL A 265 -5.81 -7.03 12.42
CA VAL A 265 -6.11 -6.97 13.87
C VAL A 265 -7.59 -7.22 14.12
N SER A 266 -8.48 -6.50 13.41
CA SER A 266 -9.93 -6.68 13.57
C SER A 266 -10.41 -8.08 13.19
N ARG A 267 -9.77 -8.72 12.19
CA ARG A 267 -10.10 -10.10 11.77
C ARG A 267 -9.62 -11.17 12.76
N LEU A 268 -8.42 -11.00 13.32
CA LEU A 268 -7.80 -11.97 14.23
C LEU A 268 -8.33 -11.84 15.67
N MET A 269 -8.58 -10.62 16.14
CA MET A 269 -8.89 -10.33 17.55
C MET A 269 -10.36 -9.99 17.81
N GLY A 270 -11.16 -9.83 16.75
CA GLY A 270 -12.54 -9.35 16.87
C GLY A 270 -13.55 -10.35 17.45
N LYS A 271 -13.22 -11.64 17.55
CA LYS A 271 -14.20 -12.70 17.92
C LYS A 271 -13.98 -13.33 19.30
N HIS A 272 -12.74 -13.65 19.67
CA HIS A 272 -12.43 -14.45 20.88
C HIS A 272 -11.55 -13.73 21.92
N GLY A 273 -11.32 -12.43 21.72
CA GLY A 273 -10.41 -11.65 22.56
C GLY A 273 -8.95 -11.78 22.13
N LEU A 274 -8.03 -11.59 23.09
CA LEU A 274 -6.60 -11.39 22.83
C LEU A 274 -5.86 -12.74 22.67
N ASP A 275 -5.75 -13.27 21.45
CA ASP A 275 -4.88 -14.43 21.15
C ASP A 275 -3.41 -13.98 21.16
N VAL A 276 -2.61 -14.54 22.09
CA VAL A 276 -1.20 -14.18 22.28
C VAL A 276 -0.37 -14.42 21.02
N GLU A 277 -0.64 -15.52 20.32
CA GLU A 277 0.05 -15.85 19.07
C GLU A 277 -0.34 -14.89 17.94
N GLY A 278 -1.64 -14.61 17.77
CA GLY A 278 -2.11 -13.58 16.85
C GLY A 278 -1.50 -12.21 17.10
N CYS A 279 -1.41 -11.78 18.37
CA CYS A 279 -0.74 -10.53 18.74
C CYS A 279 0.74 -10.52 18.37
N PHE A 280 1.45 -11.62 18.61
CA PHE A 280 2.85 -11.75 18.25
C PHE A 280 3.06 -11.66 16.72
N LEU A 281 2.21 -12.32 15.92
CA LEU A 281 2.26 -12.23 14.47
C LEU A 281 2.00 -10.81 13.98
N ILE A 282 0.98 -10.11 14.52
CA ILE A 282 0.69 -8.71 14.20
C ILE A 282 1.89 -7.82 14.52
N MET A 283 2.51 -7.99 15.70
CA MET A 283 3.73 -7.25 16.06
C MET A 283 4.86 -7.50 15.07
N CYS A 284 5.03 -8.73 14.58
CA CYS A 284 6.01 -9.02 13.53
C CYS A 284 5.71 -8.24 12.24
N ILE A 285 4.45 -8.13 11.81
CA ILE A 285 4.09 -7.35 10.61
C ILE A 285 4.43 -5.85 10.80
N ILE A 286 4.13 -5.29 11.98
CA ILE A 286 4.48 -3.90 12.31
C ILE A 286 6.00 -3.69 12.27
N ILE A 287 6.77 -4.62 12.84
CA ILE A 287 8.24 -4.54 12.82
C ILE A 287 8.77 -4.65 11.38
N ILE A 288 8.21 -5.52 10.54
CA ILE A 288 8.56 -5.62 9.11
C ILE A 288 8.33 -4.27 8.42
N LEU A 289 7.17 -3.63 8.63
CA LEU A 289 6.88 -2.30 8.07
C LEU A 289 7.92 -1.25 8.50
N VAL A 290 8.24 -1.20 9.79
CA VAL A 290 9.24 -0.27 10.34
C VAL A 290 10.63 -0.54 9.77
N PHE A 291 11.02 -1.81 9.61
CA PHE A 291 12.32 -2.16 9.02
C PHE A 291 12.40 -1.86 7.53
N ILE A 292 11.33 -2.07 6.76
CA ILE A 292 11.27 -1.66 5.35
C ILE A 292 11.45 -0.13 5.24
N TRP A 293 10.74 0.63 6.09
CA TRP A 293 10.90 2.08 6.17
C TRP A 293 12.34 2.47 6.51
N ALA A 294 12.91 1.90 7.58
CA ALA A 294 14.26 2.22 8.04
C ALA A 294 15.33 1.88 6.97
N LEU A 295 15.27 0.70 6.35
CA LEU A 295 16.23 0.27 5.33
C LEU A 295 16.24 1.18 4.10
N TYR A 296 15.09 1.76 3.74
CA TYR A 296 14.97 2.69 2.62
C TYR A 296 15.40 4.12 3.00
N PHE A 297 14.85 4.69 4.08
CA PHE A 297 15.08 6.09 4.45
C PHE A 297 16.43 6.35 5.12
N ASP A 298 16.99 5.40 5.89
CA ASP A 298 18.32 5.58 6.52
C ASP A 298 19.44 5.67 5.47
N ASN A 299 19.24 5.05 4.31
CA ASN A 299 20.19 5.10 3.19
C ASN A 299 19.78 6.14 2.14
N PHE A 300 18.85 7.04 2.46
CA PHE A 300 18.34 8.00 1.50
C PHE A 300 19.45 8.97 1.06
N PRO A 301 19.60 9.23 -0.23
CA PRO A 301 20.70 10.05 -0.68
C PRO A 301 20.47 11.54 -0.60
N HIS A 302 21.32 12.24 0.13
CA HIS A 302 21.24 13.69 0.33
C HIS A 302 22.08 14.47 -0.71
N GLY A 303 22.14 13.99 -1.97
CA GLY A 303 23.07 14.54 -2.96
C GLY A 303 22.72 14.36 -4.42
N HIS A 304 23.27 15.24 -5.26
CA HIS A 304 22.97 15.31 -6.68
C HIS A 304 23.56 14.16 -7.50
N TYR A 305 22.71 13.55 -8.32
CA TYR A 305 23.05 12.41 -9.18
C TYR A 305 23.50 12.78 -10.59
N GLY A 306 24.20 11.82 -11.24
CA GLY A 306 24.28 11.80 -12.70
C GLY A 306 22.88 11.60 -13.30
N THR A 307 22.62 12.22 -14.45
CA THR A 307 21.29 12.26 -15.09
C THR A 307 20.72 10.86 -15.36
N ILE A 308 21.56 9.94 -15.86
CA ILE A 308 21.18 8.55 -16.18
C ILE A 308 20.91 7.74 -14.91
N ARG A 309 21.76 7.92 -13.89
CA ARG A 309 21.66 7.19 -12.62
C ARG A 309 20.36 7.53 -11.89
N GLN A 310 19.95 8.79 -11.94
CA GLN A 310 18.67 9.26 -11.39
C GLN A 310 17.47 8.65 -12.12
N GLN A 311 17.53 8.47 -13.43
CA GLN A 311 16.44 7.82 -14.19
C GLN A 311 16.30 6.35 -13.83
N ILE A 312 17.42 5.61 -13.79
CA ILE A 312 17.42 4.20 -13.38
C ILE A 312 16.89 4.08 -11.94
N TRP A 313 17.35 4.96 -11.04
CA TRP A 313 16.85 5.03 -9.67
C TRP A 313 15.34 5.25 -9.62
N SER A 314 14.80 6.19 -10.41
CA SER A 314 13.36 6.47 -10.46
C SER A 314 12.54 5.31 -11.00
N LEU A 315 13.05 4.57 -12.01
CA LEU A 315 12.39 3.38 -12.54
C LEU A 315 12.43 2.20 -11.58
N LEU A 316 13.52 2.04 -10.82
CA LEU A 316 13.67 0.98 -9.85
C LEU A 316 12.65 1.07 -8.69
N HIS A 317 12.01 2.23 -8.51
CA HIS A 317 10.89 2.37 -7.57
C HIS A 317 9.66 1.56 -7.97
N PHE A 318 9.44 1.29 -9.27
CA PHE A 318 8.34 0.45 -9.71
C PHE A 318 8.38 -0.97 -9.11
N PRO A 319 9.43 -1.79 -9.36
CA PRO A 319 9.51 -3.12 -8.77
C PRO A 319 9.69 -3.07 -7.25
N PHE A 320 10.31 -2.01 -6.70
CA PHE A 320 10.46 -1.84 -5.26
C PHE A 320 9.13 -1.62 -4.54
N GLN A 321 8.31 -0.68 -5.01
CA GLN A 321 6.99 -0.39 -4.41
C GLN A 321 6.04 -1.58 -4.58
N LEU A 322 6.06 -2.24 -5.75
CA LEU A 322 5.30 -3.48 -5.96
C LEU A 322 5.72 -4.58 -4.97
N ALA A 323 7.02 -4.73 -4.73
CA ALA A 323 7.55 -5.69 -3.76
C ALA A 323 7.15 -5.35 -2.32
N ILE A 324 7.13 -4.08 -1.93
CA ILE A 324 6.63 -3.64 -0.61
C ILE A 324 5.18 -4.07 -0.44
N VAL A 325 4.31 -3.74 -1.40
CA VAL A 325 2.89 -4.12 -1.36
C VAL A 325 2.73 -5.63 -1.25
N GLY A 326 3.47 -6.39 -2.07
CA GLY A 326 3.44 -7.85 -2.02
C GLY A 326 3.93 -8.44 -0.69
N VAL A 327 4.99 -7.90 -0.09
CA VAL A 327 5.46 -8.34 1.23
C VAL A 327 4.44 -8.01 2.32
N VAL A 328 3.83 -6.83 2.30
CA VAL A 328 2.88 -6.44 3.34
C VAL A 328 1.57 -7.22 3.23
N GLU A 329 0.98 -7.32 2.04
CA GLU A 329 -0.22 -8.11 1.81
C GLU A 329 0.04 -9.61 2.05
N GLY A 330 1.19 -10.12 1.61
CA GLY A 330 1.62 -11.49 1.92
C GLY A 330 1.78 -11.72 3.42
N SER A 331 2.30 -10.75 4.18
CA SER A 331 2.42 -10.88 5.64
C SER A 331 1.07 -11.01 6.33
N GLN A 332 0.07 -10.22 5.89
CA GLN A 332 -1.30 -10.31 6.40
C GLN A 332 -1.94 -11.65 6.08
N GLN A 333 -1.81 -12.11 4.82
CA GLN A 333 -2.41 -13.38 4.38
C GLN A 333 -1.74 -14.59 5.03
N LEU A 334 -0.42 -14.56 5.28
CA LEU A 334 0.28 -15.60 6.04
C LEU A 334 -0.18 -15.66 7.50
N ALA A 335 -0.41 -14.51 8.15
CA ALA A 335 -0.95 -14.48 9.51
C ALA A 335 -2.37 -15.07 9.57
N LEU A 336 -3.22 -14.72 8.59
CA LEU A 336 -4.57 -15.30 8.47
C LEU A 336 -4.51 -16.80 8.19
N ALA A 337 -3.61 -17.26 7.32
CA ALA A 337 -3.41 -18.68 7.03
C ALA A 337 -3.06 -19.47 8.30
N ARG A 338 -2.08 -18.99 9.08
CA ARG A 338 -1.70 -19.60 10.34
C ARG A 338 -2.86 -19.65 11.34
N TYR A 339 -3.63 -18.57 11.44
CA TYR A 339 -4.81 -18.52 12.31
C TYR A 339 -5.87 -19.55 11.89
N THR A 340 -6.17 -19.67 10.59
CA THR A 340 -7.13 -20.66 10.09
C THR A 340 -6.63 -22.08 10.33
N ILE A 341 -5.37 -22.38 9.99
CA ILE A 341 -4.78 -23.71 10.20
C ILE A 341 -4.77 -24.10 11.69
N LYS A 342 -4.38 -23.17 12.58
CA LYS A 342 -4.40 -23.40 14.03
C LYS A 342 -5.80 -23.77 14.54
N ASN A 343 -6.82 -23.05 14.08
CA ASN A 343 -8.19 -23.31 14.51
C ASN A 343 -8.77 -24.59 13.88
N ALA A 344 -8.43 -24.90 12.64
CA ALA A 344 -8.80 -26.17 12.01
C ALA A 344 -8.19 -27.36 12.76
N LEU A 345 -6.89 -27.31 13.07
CA LEU A 345 -6.22 -28.33 13.88
C LEU A 345 -6.83 -28.45 15.29
N LYS A 346 -7.24 -27.33 15.90
CA LYS A 346 -7.94 -27.35 17.20
C LYS A 346 -9.27 -28.09 17.13
N VAL A 347 -10.00 -27.97 16.02
CA VAL A 347 -11.26 -28.71 15.81
C VAL A 347 -10.97 -30.21 15.71
N GLU A 348 -9.99 -30.60 14.90
CA GLU A 348 -9.58 -32.00 14.74
C GLU A 348 -9.09 -32.58 16.07
N GLU A 349 -8.20 -31.89 16.79
CA GLU A 349 -7.69 -32.32 18.10
C GLU A 349 -8.81 -32.44 19.13
N SER A 350 -9.80 -31.53 19.12
CA SER A 350 -10.96 -31.61 20.01
C SER A 350 -11.82 -32.84 19.69
N ILE A 351 -12.05 -33.13 18.42
CA ILE A 351 -12.79 -34.34 17.99
C ILE A 351 -12.03 -35.60 18.42
N MET A 352 -10.72 -35.64 18.20
CA MET A 352 -9.86 -36.74 18.65
C MET A 352 -9.90 -36.92 20.17
N GLN A 353 -9.81 -35.83 20.93
CA GLN A 353 -9.89 -35.87 22.39
C GLN A 353 -11.24 -36.42 22.89
N TYR A 354 -12.36 -35.95 22.31
CA TYR A 354 -13.69 -36.40 22.72
C TYR A 354 -13.94 -37.87 22.39
N CYS A 355 -13.36 -38.36 21.29
CA CYS A 355 -13.61 -39.71 20.79
C CYS A 355 -12.64 -40.76 21.35
N ASP A 356 -11.35 -40.43 21.48
CA ASP A 356 -10.30 -41.39 21.87
C ASP A 356 -9.99 -41.36 23.36
N VAL A 357 -9.88 -40.16 23.94
CA VAL A 357 -9.51 -39.99 25.36
C VAL A 357 -10.75 -40.07 26.26
N ASP A 358 -11.78 -39.28 25.94
CA ASP A 358 -12.98 -39.19 26.77
C ASP A 358 -14.00 -40.30 26.46
N LEU A 359 -13.82 -41.03 25.34
CA LEU A 359 -14.69 -42.12 24.86
C LEU A 359 -16.18 -41.74 24.92
N LEU A 360 -16.50 -40.49 24.54
CA LEU A 360 -17.86 -39.95 24.62
C LEU A 360 -18.71 -40.50 23.49
N ASP A 361 -19.96 -40.83 23.79
CA ASP A 361 -20.88 -41.42 22.83
C ASP A 361 -22.30 -40.87 22.98
N GLY A 362 -23.07 -40.96 21.88
CA GLY A 362 -24.44 -40.47 21.78
C GLY A 362 -24.61 -39.00 22.22
N ALA A 363 -25.57 -38.75 23.12
CA ALA A 363 -25.94 -37.39 23.55
C ALA A 363 -24.79 -36.60 24.19
N LYS A 364 -23.87 -37.25 24.91
CA LYS A 364 -22.74 -36.57 25.57
C LYS A 364 -21.73 -36.03 24.55
N LEU A 365 -21.47 -36.80 23.50
CA LEU A 365 -20.61 -36.39 22.39
C LEU A 365 -21.24 -35.23 21.62
N ARG A 366 -22.54 -35.33 21.32
CA ARG A 366 -23.32 -34.26 20.68
C ARG A 366 -23.21 -32.95 21.45
N ASP A 367 -23.44 -32.96 22.76
CA ASP A 367 -23.45 -31.74 23.58
C ASP A 367 -22.07 -31.07 23.64
N LYS A 368 -20.99 -31.86 23.64
CA LYS A 368 -19.61 -31.36 23.54
C LYS A 368 -19.27 -30.80 22.17
N LEU A 369 -19.71 -31.45 21.09
CA LEU A 369 -19.55 -30.93 19.73
C LEU A 369 -20.38 -29.67 19.50
N MET A 370 -21.57 -29.56 20.08
CA MET A 370 -22.35 -28.33 20.08
C MET A 370 -21.66 -27.21 20.83
N TYR A 371 -21.02 -27.50 21.98
CA TYR A 371 -20.21 -26.51 22.68
C TYR A 371 -19.05 -26.02 21.79
N LEU A 372 -18.37 -26.92 21.08
CA LEU A 372 -17.33 -26.55 20.11
C LEU A 372 -17.87 -25.70 18.96
N LEU A 373 -19.04 -26.03 18.40
CA LEU A 373 -19.68 -25.25 17.35
C LEU A 373 -20.07 -23.84 17.85
N SER A 374 -20.63 -23.75 19.07
CA SER A 374 -20.99 -22.49 19.71
C SER A 374 -19.76 -21.62 20.00
N TYR A 375 -18.62 -22.23 20.32
CA TYR A 375 -17.36 -21.51 20.53
C TYR A 375 -16.98 -20.69 19.30
N PHE A 376 -17.20 -21.17 18.08
CA PHE A 376 -16.81 -20.45 16.86
C PHE A 376 -17.86 -19.42 16.36
N GLU A 377 -19.04 -19.36 16.97
CA GLU A 377 -20.11 -18.37 16.69
C GLU A 377 -20.38 -18.18 15.18
N LEU A 378 -20.51 -19.30 14.45
CA LEU A 378 -20.72 -19.30 13.00
C LEU A 378 -22.12 -18.82 12.57
N ASP A 379 -23.03 -18.63 13.53
CA ASP A 379 -24.37 -18.08 13.36
C ASP A 379 -24.40 -16.54 13.32
N SER A 380 -23.30 -15.87 13.71
CA SER A 380 -23.23 -14.40 13.79
C SER A 380 -23.26 -13.66 12.44
N LYS A 381 -22.85 -14.30 11.34
CA LYS A 381 -22.78 -13.71 10.00
C LYS A 381 -23.59 -14.52 8.99
N ILE A 382 -24.28 -13.84 8.09
CA ILE A 382 -25.07 -14.44 7.01
C ILE A 382 -24.21 -15.36 6.12
N GLU A 383 -22.96 -14.98 5.87
CA GLU A 383 -22.03 -15.75 5.03
C GLU A 383 -21.62 -17.10 5.67
N THR A 384 -21.66 -17.21 7.00
CA THR A 384 -21.26 -18.42 7.74
C THR A 384 -22.43 -19.30 8.19
N THR A 385 -23.66 -18.77 8.12
CA THR A 385 -24.89 -19.48 8.49
C THR A 385 -25.09 -20.83 7.77
N PRO A 386 -24.79 -20.98 6.45
CA PRO A 386 -24.93 -22.27 5.78
C PRO A 386 -24.05 -23.37 6.42
N PHE A 387 -22.80 -23.03 6.74
CA PHE A 387 -21.86 -23.94 7.38
C PHE A 387 -22.25 -24.28 8.81
N TYR A 388 -22.87 -23.33 9.53
CA TYR A 388 -23.43 -23.58 10.85
C TYR A 388 -24.53 -24.65 10.81
N HIS A 389 -25.46 -24.54 9.85
CA HIS A 389 -26.54 -25.53 9.70
C HIS A 389 -26.04 -26.91 9.29
N GLU A 390 -25.07 -26.95 8.36
CA GLU A 390 -24.45 -28.21 7.92
C GLU A 390 -23.71 -28.91 9.06
N ALA A 391 -22.91 -28.17 9.83
CA ALA A 391 -22.24 -28.69 11.02
C ALA A 391 -23.26 -29.19 12.05
N LEU A 392 -24.33 -28.43 12.29
CA LEU A 392 -25.37 -28.79 13.26
C LEU A 392 -26.10 -30.09 12.85
N GLU A 393 -26.43 -30.27 11.57
CA GLU A 393 -27.03 -31.50 11.06
C GLU A 393 -26.10 -32.71 11.25
N ALA A 394 -24.82 -32.56 10.94
CA ALA A 394 -23.82 -33.62 11.13
C ALA A 394 -23.65 -33.98 12.62
N ILE A 395 -23.61 -32.99 13.53
CA ILE A 395 -23.53 -33.21 14.99
C ILE A 395 -24.76 -34.00 15.50
N TYR A 396 -25.96 -33.70 15.00
CA TYR A 396 -27.16 -34.46 15.38
C TYR A 396 -27.14 -35.90 14.88
N LYS A 397 -26.58 -36.16 13.68
CA LYS A 397 -26.38 -37.53 13.17
C LYS A 397 -25.44 -38.32 14.06
N ILE A 398 -24.29 -37.74 14.44
CA ILE A 398 -23.34 -38.34 15.39
C ILE A 398 -24.01 -38.67 16.71
N GLY A 399 -24.83 -37.77 17.25
CA GLY A 399 -25.52 -37.97 18.52
C GLY A 399 -26.59 -39.06 18.52
N ASN A 400 -27.12 -39.44 17.35
CA ASN A 400 -28.13 -40.49 17.19
C ASN A 400 -27.52 -41.89 16.98
N GLU A 401 -26.26 -41.95 16.62
CA GLU A 401 -25.53 -43.20 16.50
C GLU A 401 -24.94 -43.62 17.85
N THR A 402 -24.72 -44.94 18.00
CA THR A 402 -24.15 -45.51 19.23
C THR A 402 -22.96 -46.40 18.89
N GLY A 403 -21.95 -46.36 19.74
CA GLY A 403 -20.70 -47.11 19.60
C GLY A 403 -19.70 -46.52 18.60
N ILE A 404 -19.90 -45.26 18.15
CA ILE A 404 -18.97 -44.58 17.22
C ILE A 404 -17.59 -44.45 17.86
N CYS A 405 -17.52 -43.93 19.09
CA CYS A 405 -16.27 -43.71 19.82
C CYS A 405 -16.00 -44.81 20.86
N SER A 406 -16.41 -46.04 20.55
CA SER A 406 -16.07 -47.19 21.41
C SER A 406 -14.55 -47.45 21.35
N ALA A 407 -13.93 -47.86 22.47
CA ALA A 407 -12.48 -47.97 22.60
C ALA A 407 -11.80 -48.81 21.49
N GLY A 408 -12.49 -49.82 20.95
CA GLY A 408 -11.99 -50.61 19.83
C GLY A 408 -12.01 -49.86 18.49
N LYS A 409 -13.05 -49.07 18.22
CA LYS A 409 -13.17 -48.28 16.98
C LYS A 409 -12.34 -47.00 17.02
N ALA A 410 -12.30 -46.31 18.15
CA ALA A 410 -11.45 -45.12 18.33
C ALA A 410 -9.97 -45.46 18.08
N ALA A 411 -9.49 -46.58 18.62
CA ALA A 411 -8.13 -47.06 18.35
C ALA A 411 -7.92 -47.44 16.87
N ALA A 412 -8.93 -48.02 16.20
CA ALA A 412 -8.87 -48.34 14.77
C ALA A 412 -8.78 -47.08 13.88
N TYR A 413 -9.44 -45.98 14.27
CA TYR A 413 -9.34 -44.70 13.57
C TYR A 413 -7.93 -44.07 13.68
N MET A 414 -7.28 -44.21 14.85
CA MET A 414 -5.94 -43.65 15.08
C MET A 414 -4.83 -44.44 14.41
N ASN A 415 -4.95 -45.77 14.38
CA ASN A 415 -3.96 -46.64 13.74
C ASN A 415 -4.09 -46.63 12.20
N GLY A 416 -5.14 -46.00 11.66
CA GLY A 416 -5.43 -46.00 10.23
C GLY A 416 -6.01 -47.33 9.71
N ASP A 417 -6.47 -48.20 10.61
CA ASP A 417 -7.11 -49.48 10.27
C ASP A 417 -8.53 -49.25 9.72
N GLU A 418 -9.23 -48.23 10.23
CA GLU A 418 -10.50 -47.73 9.71
C GLU A 418 -10.42 -46.21 9.49
N GLY A 419 -11.04 -45.71 8.42
CA GLY A 419 -11.15 -44.27 8.19
C GLY A 419 -12.11 -43.60 9.17
N TRP A 420 -11.88 -42.32 9.47
CA TRP A 420 -12.82 -41.53 10.28
C TRP A 420 -14.21 -41.52 9.65
N PRO A 421 -15.29 -41.68 10.44
CA PRO A 421 -16.67 -41.56 9.95
C PRO A 421 -16.89 -40.23 9.22
N MET A 422 -17.65 -40.27 8.11
CA MET A 422 -17.91 -39.10 7.26
C MET A 422 -18.57 -37.95 8.03
N GLU A 423 -19.33 -38.26 9.07
CA GLU A 423 -19.99 -37.29 9.93
C GLU A 423 -18.97 -36.46 10.71
N PHE A 424 -17.90 -37.05 11.23
CA PHE A 424 -16.82 -36.30 11.88
C PHE A 424 -16.05 -35.44 10.87
N VAL A 425 -15.81 -35.98 9.67
CA VAL A 425 -15.18 -35.23 8.58
C VAL A 425 -16.04 -34.01 8.24
N ASN A 426 -17.34 -34.19 8.05
CA ASN A 426 -18.28 -33.11 7.76
C ASN A 426 -18.32 -32.06 8.88
N VAL A 427 -18.32 -32.46 10.17
CA VAL A 427 -18.26 -31.51 11.28
C VAL A 427 -16.96 -30.69 11.23
N SER A 428 -15.81 -31.35 11.10
CA SER A 428 -14.50 -30.67 11.02
C SER A 428 -14.44 -29.71 9.84
N MET A 429 -14.93 -30.16 8.70
CA MET A 429 -14.91 -29.49 7.41
C MET A 429 -15.86 -28.30 7.38
N SER A 430 -17.12 -28.43 7.80
CA SER A 430 -18.08 -27.32 7.88
C SER A 430 -17.62 -26.27 8.89
N ILE A 431 -17.09 -26.65 10.06
CA ILE A 431 -16.56 -25.67 11.02
C ILE A 431 -15.34 -24.94 10.42
N SER A 432 -14.40 -25.67 9.81
CA SER A 432 -13.19 -25.08 9.21
C SER A 432 -13.51 -24.17 8.02
N ASN A 433 -14.43 -24.58 7.14
CA ASN A 433 -14.96 -23.78 6.04
C ASN A 433 -15.65 -22.52 6.56
N GLY A 434 -16.47 -22.65 7.61
CA GLY A 434 -17.13 -21.53 8.28
C GLY A 434 -16.15 -20.54 8.93
N ILE A 435 -15.06 -21.02 9.54
CA ILE A 435 -14.00 -20.16 10.10
C ILE A 435 -13.34 -19.35 8.97
N TYR A 436 -12.98 -20.01 7.87
CA TYR A 436 -12.34 -19.38 6.72
C TYR A 436 -13.23 -18.29 6.09
N VAL A 437 -14.49 -18.61 5.80
CA VAL A 437 -15.46 -17.65 5.26
C VAL A 437 -15.73 -16.52 6.26
N GLY A 438 -15.78 -16.85 7.56
CA GLY A 438 -16.01 -15.90 8.64
C GLY A 438 -14.94 -14.81 8.79
N LEU A 439 -13.75 -14.99 8.20
CA LEU A 439 -12.67 -14.00 8.12
C LEU A 439 -12.91 -12.94 7.01
N GLY A 440 -13.97 -13.11 6.20
CA GLY A 440 -14.36 -12.16 5.15
C GLY A 440 -13.49 -12.22 3.91
N MET A 441 -12.92 -13.39 3.61
CA MET A 441 -12.13 -13.59 2.38
C MET A 441 -13.06 -13.93 1.22
N LYS A 442 -13.01 -13.15 0.14
CA LYS A 442 -13.82 -13.38 -1.05
C LYS A 442 -13.31 -14.61 -1.79
N ILE A 443 -14.16 -15.63 -1.90
CA ILE A 443 -13.88 -16.86 -2.64
C ILE A 443 -14.46 -16.70 -4.06
N PRO A 444 -13.71 -17.02 -5.13
CA PRO A 444 -14.26 -17.01 -6.47
C PRO A 444 -15.44 -17.98 -6.59
N SER A 445 -16.63 -17.48 -6.95
CA SER A 445 -17.87 -18.28 -7.02
C SER A 445 -17.73 -19.51 -7.92
N LYS A 446 -17.01 -19.40 -9.04
CA LYS A 446 -16.76 -20.51 -9.97
C LYS A 446 -15.99 -21.67 -9.35
N LYS A 447 -15.16 -21.41 -8.34
CA LYS A 447 -14.40 -22.46 -7.66
C LYS A 447 -15.19 -23.10 -6.54
N LEU A 448 -16.15 -22.38 -5.98
CA LEU A 448 -17.07 -22.88 -4.97
C LEU A 448 -18.00 -23.98 -5.54
N ASP A 449 -18.20 -23.99 -6.86
CA ASP A 449 -18.98 -25.03 -7.56
C ASP A 449 -18.21 -26.36 -7.70
N GLU A 450 -16.87 -26.35 -7.58
CA GLU A 450 -16.01 -27.52 -7.83
C GLU A 450 -15.20 -27.96 -6.61
N PHE A 451 -14.90 -27.05 -5.68
CA PHE A 451 -14.03 -27.29 -4.53
C PHE A 451 -14.58 -26.62 -3.28
N GLU A 452 -14.25 -27.21 -2.14
CA GLU A 452 -14.60 -26.63 -0.85
C GLU A 452 -13.77 -25.38 -0.51
N PRO A 453 -14.33 -24.44 0.29
CA PRO A 453 -13.65 -23.22 0.71
C PRO A 453 -12.23 -23.44 1.26
N LEU A 454 -12.03 -24.45 2.12
CA LEU A 454 -10.74 -24.76 2.73
C LEU A 454 -9.75 -25.30 1.70
N GLU A 455 -10.18 -26.11 0.74
CA GLU A 455 -9.29 -26.63 -0.31
C GLU A 455 -8.81 -25.49 -1.23
N ILE A 456 -9.69 -24.53 -1.53
CA ILE A 456 -9.35 -23.31 -2.26
C ILE A 456 -8.38 -22.45 -1.44
N ALA A 457 -8.61 -22.35 -0.12
CA ALA A 457 -7.75 -21.62 0.80
C ALA A 457 -6.32 -22.17 0.82
N VAL A 458 -6.20 -23.49 0.91
CA VAL A 458 -4.92 -24.20 0.99
C VAL A 458 -4.10 -24.00 -0.30
N LYS A 459 -4.75 -24.10 -1.47
CA LYS A 459 -4.11 -23.77 -2.77
C LYS A 459 -3.74 -22.29 -2.87
N GLY A 460 -4.59 -21.40 -2.33
CA GLY A 460 -4.32 -19.98 -2.24
C GLY A 460 -3.09 -19.67 -1.37
N TRP A 461 -2.95 -20.32 -0.21
CA TRP A 461 -1.82 -20.08 0.69
C TRP A 461 -0.47 -20.56 0.13
N GLU A 462 -0.46 -21.60 -0.71
CA GLU A 462 0.73 -21.98 -1.49
C GLU A 462 1.18 -20.83 -2.39
N LEU A 463 0.24 -20.21 -3.11
CA LEU A 463 0.52 -19.04 -3.94
C LEU A 463 1.00 -17.85 -3.09
N VAL A 464 0.37 -17.63 -1.93
CA VAL A 464 0.76 -16.59 -0.96
C VAL A 464 2.20 -16.74 -0.53
N TYR A 465 2.59 -17.95 -0.15
CA TYR A 465 3.95 -18.25 0.24
C TYR A 465 4.94 -17.95 -0.90
N MET A 466 4.64 -18.41 -2.11
CA MET A 466 5.49 -18.22 -3.28
C MET A 466 5.68 -16.76 -3.62
N TYR A 467 4.59 -15.97 -3.72
CA TYR A 467 4.72 -14.56 -4.05
C TYR A 467 5.35 -13.76 -2.90
N TYR A 468 5.09 -14.10 -1.63
CA TYR A 468 5.67 -13.41 -0.48
C TYR A 468 7.20 -13.45 -0.52
N TRP A 469 7.78 -14.64 -0.66
CA TRP A 469 9.24 -14.79 -0.71
C TRP A 469 9.84 -14.26 -2.01
N SER A 470 9.09 -14.33 -3.12
CA SER A 470 9.50 -13.69 -4.38
C SER A 470 9.58 -12.17 -4.26
N CYS A 471 8.54 -11.53 -3.70
CA CYS A 471 8.51 -10.10 -3.42
C CYS A 471 9.60 -9.71 -2.41
N PHE A 472 9.83 -10.51 -1.36
CA PHE A 472 10.93 -10.29 -0.42
C PHE A 472 12.30 -10.28 -1.13
N CYS A 473 12.55 -11.26 -2.01
CA CYS A 473 13.80 -11.30 -2.79
C CYS A 473 13.94 -10.08 -3.72
N VAL A 474 12.88 -9.67 -4.40
CA VAL A 474 12.87 -8.47 -5.25
C VAL A 474 13.12 -7.21 -4.41
N LEU A 475 12.52 -7.10 -3.22
CA LEU A 475 12.73 -5.99 -2.30
C LEU A 475 14.20 -5.88 -1.91
N ILE A 476 14.82 -6.98 -1.48
CA ILE A 476 16.24 -7.00 -1.09
C ILE A 476 17.14 -6.71 -2.30
N LEU A 477 16.83 -7.26 -3.48
CA LEU A 477 17.57 -6.98 -4.72
C LEU A 477 17.52 -5.49 -5.09
N CYS A 478 16.34 -4.86 -5.00
CA CYS A 478 16.17 -3.42 -5.23
C CYS A 478 16.98 -2.60 -4.22
N LEU A 479 17.00 -2.98 -2.94
CA LEU A 479 17.83 -2.31 -1.93
C LEU A 479 19.34 -2.41 -2.23
N ILE A 480 19.81 -3.58 -2.71
CA ILE A 480 21.20 -3.74 -3.17
C ILE A 480 21.48 -2.78 -4.33
N LEU A 481 20.61 -2.77 -5.34
CA LEU A 481 20.76 -1.90 -6.51
C LEU A 481 20.74 -0.41 -6.12
N PHE A 482 19.90 -0.01 -5.17
CA PHE A 482 19.91 1.36 -4.64
C PHE A 482 21.27 1.72 -4.04
N LEU A 483 21.89 0.86 -3.22
CA LEU A 483 23.24 1.13 -2.68
C LEU A 483 24.30 1.31 -3.78
N PHE A 484 24.25 0.50 -4.85
CA PHE A 484 25.14 0.68 -6.01
C PHE A 484 24.90 2.00 -6.74
N LEU A 485 23.62 2.40 -6.88
CA LEU A 485 23.25 3.66 -7.53
C LEU A 485 23.52 4.89 -6.65
N ILE A 486 23.47 4.77 -5.33
CA ILE A 486 23.65 5.90 -4.41
C ILE A 486 25.14 6.25 -4.24
N ARG A 487 26.03 5.27 -4.33
CA ARG A 487 27.47 5.42 -4.09
C ARG A 487 28.10 6.61 -4.83
N ARG A 488 28.68 7.54 -4.07
CA ARG A 488 29.39 8.73 -4.58
C ARG A 488 30.89 8.69 -4.32
N HIS A 489 31.31 8.05 -3.23
CA HIS A 489 32.70 8.00 -2.78
C HIS A 489 33.33 6.62 -3.05
N LYS A 490 34.63 6.49 -2.77
CA LYS A 490 35.32 5.19 -2.85
C LYS A 490 34.64 4.22 -1.89
N ALA A 491 34.53 2.95 -2.30
CA ALA A 491 33.86 1.95 -1.50
C ALA A 491 34.56 1.80 -0.14
N ASP A 492 33.83 2.09 0.92
CA ASP A 492 34.29 1.92 2.30
C ASP A 492 33.88 0.54 2.85
N LEU A 493 34.45 0.13 3.99
CA LEU A 493 34.09 -1.17 4.59
C LEU A 493 32.59 -1.25 4.90
N PHE A 494 31.93 -0.12 5.18
CA PHE A 494 30.48 -0.03 5.32
C PHE A 494 29.76 -0.55 4.07
N ASP A 495 30.11 -0.04 2.88
CA ASP A 495 29.48 -0.44 1.62
C ASP A 495 29.64 -1.94 1.35
N TYR A 496 30.84 -2.49 1.58
CA TYR A 496 31.08 -3.92 1.41
C TYR A 496 30.26 -4.76 2.40
N THR A 497 30.24 -4.37 3.67
CA THR A 497 29.52 -5.11 4.71
C THR A 497 28.01 -5.06 4.48
N SER A 498 27.49 -3.89 4.12
CA SER A 498 26.08 -3.61 3.82
C SER A 498 25.57 -4.38 2.60
N VAL A 499 26.41 -4.52 1.56
CA VAL A 499 26.09 -5.31 0.36
C VAL A 499 26.16 -6.81 0.67
N ILE A 500 27.19 -7.28 1.38
CA ILE A 500 27.36 -8.70 1.73
C ILE A 500 26.20 -9.19 2.60
N SER A 501 25.79 -8.42 3.62
CA SER A 501 24.67 -8.81 4.51
C SER A 501 23.37 -8.97 3.73
N ARG A 502 23.08 -8.08 2.78
CA ARG A 502 21.91 -8.17 1.90
C ARG A 502 21.98 -9.34 0.93
N PHE A 503 23.15 -9.67 0.38
CA PHE A 503 23.32 -10.88 -0.45
C PHE A 503 23.13 -12.17 0.35
N LEU A 504 23.58 -12.23 1.60
CA LEU A 504 23.31 -13.36 2.49
C LEU A 504 21.82 -13.52 2.75
N VAL A 505 21.12 -12.41 3.07
CA VAL A 505 19.67 -12.43 3.27
C VAL A 505 18.91 -12.79 1.99
N LEU A 506 19.35 -12.31 0.84
CA LEU A 506 18.80 -12.72 -0.47
C LEU A 506 18.97 -14.22 -0.69
N GLY A 507 20.13 -14.79 -0.32
CA GLY A 507 20.38 -16.23 -0.38
C GLY A 507 19.45 -17.04 0.52
N VAL A 508 19.22 -16.59 1.76
CA VAL A 508 18.25 -17.24 2.67
C VAL A 508 16.82 -17.10 2.15
N GLY A 509 16.43 -15.93 1.66
CA GLY A 509 15.11 -15.71 1.04
C GLY A 509 14.88 -16.61 -0.18
N ALA A 510 15.89 -16.78 -1.03
CA ALA A 510 15.84 -17.68 -2.18
C ALA A 510 15.76 -19.16 -1.76
N ALA A 511 16.45 -19.55 -0.67
CA ALA A 511 16.34 -20.89 -0.12
C ALA A 511 14.94 -21.18 0.45
N LEU A 512 14.32 -20.19 1.12
CA LEU A 512 12.93 -20.30 1.60
C LEU A 512 11.94 -20.35 0.44
N LEU A 513 12.14 -19.55 -0.62
CA LEU A 513 11.36 -19.68 -1.84
C LEU A 513 11.48 -21.10 -2.45
N GLY A 514 12.66 -21.72 -2.36
CA GLY A 514 12.91 -23.09 -2.81
C GLY A 514 12.10 -24.16 -2.06
N LEU A 515 11.60 -23.90 -0.85
CA LEU A 515 10.73 -24.84 -0.12
C LEU A 515 9.40 -25.08 -0.83
N TRP A 516 9.00 -24.19 -1.74
CA TRP A 516 7.83 -24.39 -2.59
C TRP A 516 7.89 -25.67 -3.43
N ALA A 517 9.08 -26.18 -3.75
CA ALA A 517 9.24 -27.43 -4.51
C ALA A 517 8.76 -28.69 -3.75
N GLU A 518 8.69 -28.65 -2.41
CA GLU A 518 8.32 -29.80 -1.58
C GLU A 518 7.07 -29.48 -0.75
N LYS A 519 5.90 -29.91 -1.26
CA LYS A 519 4.58 -29.54 -0.69
C LYS A 519 4.39 -29.92 0.78
N GLU A 520 4.90 -31.06 1.20
CA GLU A 520 4.77 -31.51 2.60
C GLU A 520 5.48 -30.55 3.56
N ARG A 521 6.72 -30.16 3.25
CA ARG A 521 7.48 -29.19 4.06
C ARG A 521 6.87 -27.79 3.99
N LEU A 522 6.30 -27.42 2.85
CA LEU A 522 5.58 -26.16 2.71
C LEU A 522 4.38 -26.09 3.66
N TYR A 523 3.56 -27.13 3.73
CA TYR A 523 2.41 -27.17 4.65
C TYR A 523 2.85 -27.17 6.11
N GLN A 524 3.92 -27.88 6.45
CA GLN A 524 4.52 -27.79 7.79
C GLN A 524 5.02 -26.38 8.11
N ALA A 525 5.63 -25.70 7.13
CA ALA A 525 6.10 -24.33 7.28
C ALA A 525 4.95 -23.32 7.45
N LEU A 526 3.86 -23.46 6.67
CA LEU A 526 2.63 -22.67 6.81
C LEU A 526 1.90 -22.92 8.14
N GLY A 527 1.97 -24.17 8.63
CA GLY A 527 1.49 -24.53 9.96
C GLY A 527 2.34 -23.93 11.09
N SER A 528 3.59 -23.52 10.81
CA SER A 528 4.49 -22.94 11.82
C SER A 528 4.27 -21.43 11.97
N PRO A 529 4.36 -20.87 13.20
CA PRO A 529 4.32 -19.42 13.41
C PRO A 529 5.62 -18.71 13.00
N MET A 530 6.63 -19.42 12.50
CA MET A 530 8.00 -18.89 12.32
C MET A 530 8.19 -18.07 11.04
N LEU A 531 7.27 -18.11 10.08
CA LEU A 531 7.46 -17.45 8.78
C LEU A 531 7.65 -15.93 8.89
N LEU A 532 6.81 -15.24 9.67
CA LEU A 532 6.95 -13.79 9.88
C LEU A 532 8.15 -13.44 10.78
N PRO A 533 8.40 -14.13 11.91
CA PRO A 533 9.61 -13.95 12.70
C PRO A 533 10.91 -14.13 11.91
N ILE A 534 11.00 -15.10 11.00
CA ILE A 534 12.17 -15.29 10.15
C ILE A 534 12.42 -14.03 9.31
N CYS A 535 11.38 -13.46 8.69
CA CYS A 535 11.49 -12.21 7.95
C CYS A 535 11.98 -11.05 8.84
N VAL A 536 11.44 -10.90 10.05
CA VAL A 536 11.89 -9.92 11.05
C VAL A 536 13.37 -10.11 11.37
N ILE A 537 13.80 -11.34 11.64
CA ILE A 537 15.20 -11.67 11.97
C ILE A 537 16.11 -11.32 10.79
N LEU A 538 15.73 -11.69 9.57
CA LEU A 538 16.51 -11.39 8.37
C LEU A 538 16.70 -9.89 8.17
N LEU A 539 15.62 -9.11 8.24
CA LEU A 539 15.68 -7.64 8.12
C LEU A 539 16.46 -7.02 9.29
N PHE A 540 16.29 -7.51 10.51
CA PHE A 540 17.03 -7.07 11.68
C PHE A 540 18.54 -7.28 11.52
N LEU A 541 18.96 -8.45 11.01
CA LEU A 541 20.38 -8.74 10.76
C LEU A 541 20.99 -7.76 9.76
N VAL A 542 20.25 -7.36 8.72
CA VAL A 542 20.70 -6.34 7.77
C VAL A 542 20.90 -5.00 8.49
N MET A 543 19.92 -4.56 9.28
CA MET A 543 20.01 -3.28 9.99
C MET A 543 21.14 -3.25 11.01
N VAL A 544 21.30 -4.32 11.80
CA VAL A 544 22.39 -4.43 12.79
C VAL A 544 23.74 -4.41 12.09
N SER A 545 23.87 -5.12 10.97
CA SER A 545 25.08 -5.08 10.14
C SER A 545 25.39 -3.66 9.64
N ASP A 546 24.40 -2.91 9.18
CA ASP A 546 24.58 -1.53 8.72
C ASP A 546 24.95 -0.59 9.89
N ARG A 547 24.28 -0.72 11.04
CA ARG A 547 24.57 0.13 12.22
C ARG A 547 25.95 -0.16 12.82
N LEU A 548 26.35 -1.44 12.93
CA LEU A 548 27.67 -1.79 13.45
C LEU A 548 28.80 -1.34 12.51
N SER A 549 28.61 -1.53 11.20
CA SER A 549 29.61 -1.13 10.21
C SER A 549 29.75 0.39 10.10
N SER A 550 28.65 1.15 10.20
CA SER A 550 28.71 2.62 10.22
C SER A 550 29.41 3.16 11.47
N ILE A 551 29.08 2.64 12.67
CA ILE A 551 29.76 3.01 13.92
C ILE A 551 31.26 2.74 13.83
N TRP A 552 31.65 1.57 13.32
CA TRP A 552 33.06 1.18 13.21
C TRP A 552 33.82 2.05 12.20
N CYS A 553 33.24 2.33 11.03
CA CYS A 553 33.83 3.23 10.03
C CYS A 553 33.98 4.65 10.57
N ASN A 554 32.96 5.18 11.25
CA ASN A 554 33.01 6.51 11.86
C ASN A 554 34.07 6.61 12.95
N TRP A 555 34.18 5.59 13.80
CA TRP A 555 35.22 5.51 14.82
C TRP A 555 36.63 5.47 14.21
N ARG A 556 36.84 4.65 13.16
CA ARG A 556 38.12 4.56 12.46
C ARG A 556 38.49 5.85 11.74
N LEU A 557 37.52 6.52 11.12
CA LEU A 557 37.71 7.79 10.42
C LEU A 557 38.13 8.89 11.40
N LYS A 558 37.41 9.04 12.52
CA LYS A 558 37.75 9.99 13.61
C LYS A 558 39.15 9.71 14.17
N LYS A 559 39.50 8.44 14.38
CA LYS A 559 40.83 8.05 14.87
C LYS A 559 41.95 8.33 13.85
N SER A 560 41.64 8.32 12.56
CA SER A 560 42.62 8.53 11.49
C SER A 560 43.02 9.99 11.26
N GLY A 561 42.25 10.94 11.80
CA GLY A 561 42.50 12.38 11.64
C GLY A 561 42.40 12.90 10.20
N LYS A 562 41.86 12.10 9.27
CA LYS A 562 41.67 12.51 7.86
C LYS A 562 40.53 13.52 7.75
N PRO A 563 40.60 14.47 6.79
CA PRO A 563 39.47 15.34 6.49
C PRO A 563 38.28 14.49 6.04
N TYR A 564 37.10 14.77 6.58
CA TYR A 564 35.84 14.14 6.23
C TYR A 564 34.81 15.21 5.88
N ALA A 565 33.92 14.91 4.94
CA ALA A 565 32.81 15.79 4.61
C ALA A 565 31.74 15.66 5.70
N LEU A 566 31.28 16.78 6.24
CA LEU A 566 30.02 16.84 6.97
C LEU A 566 28.92 16.93 5.92
N GLU A 567 27.95 16.01 5.95
CA GLU A 567 26.70 16.24 5.25
C GLU A 567 26.03 17.42 5.96
N VAL A 568 25.89 18.54 5.25
CA VAL A 568 25.23 19.73 5.77
C VAL A 568 23.75 19.36 5.93
N GLU A 569 23.28 19.22 7.16
CA GLU A 569 21.86 19.43 7.46
C GLU A 569 21.58 20.91 7.15
N GLU A 570 21.02 21.21 5.99
CA GLU A 570 20.46 22.52 5.70
C GLU A 570 19.24 22.74 6.62
N HIS A 571 19.50 23.20 7.84
CA HIS A 571 18.47 23.87 8.62
C HIS A 571 18.16 25.22 7.95
N GLU A 572 17.21 25.23 7.02
CA GLU A 572 16.69 26.47 6.43
C GLU A 572 15.95 27.31 7.50
N HIS A 573 16.64 28.30 8.03
CA HIS A 573 16.01 29.55 8.46
C HIS A 573 16.36 30.64 7.43
N GLY A 574 15.60 30.66 6.33
CA GLY A 574 15.73 31.68 5.29
C GLY A 574 14.84 32.89 5.53
N HIS A 575 15.35 33.90 6.24
CA HIS A 575 14.94 35.29 6.00
C HIS A 575 15.97 35.95 5.06
N GLY A 576 15.45 36.66 4.07
CA GLY A 576 16.14 37.03 2.82
C GLY A 576 17.39 37.92 2.93
N GLY A 577 18.12 37.95 1.81
CA GLY A 577 19.14 38.96 1.50
C GLY A 577 20.24 38.39 0.61
N GLY A 578 20.19 38.68 -0.69
CA GLY A 578 21.15 38.16 -1.66
C GLY A 578 22.56 38.73 -1.50
N HIS A 579 23.56 37.93 -1.87
CA HIS A 579 24.81 38.35 -2.50
C HIS A 579 25.50 37.14 -3.16
N ASP A 580 26.24 37.44 -4.22
CA ASP A 580 26.84 36.55 -5.21
C ASP A 580 27.83 35.49 -4.69
N ALA A 581 27.97 34.48 -5.55
CA ALA A 581 29.01 33.45 -5.68
C ALA A 581 30.26 33.54 -4.78
N HIS A 582 30.64 32.40 -4.20
CA HIS A 582 31.86 31.65 -4.56
C HIS A 582 31.88 30.31 -3.82
N GLY A 583 32.13 29.22 -4.55
CA GLY A 583 32.45 27.93 -3.93
C GLY A 583 33.86 27.99 -3.36
N GLU A 584 33.98 27.97 -2.04
CA GLU A 584 35.24 27.71 -1.36
C GLU A 584 35.19 26.38 -0.61
N ILE A 585 36.18 25.55 -0.91
CA ILE A 585 36.56 24.36 -0.16
C ILE A 585 37.20 24.89 1.13
N HIS A 586 36.51 24.82 2.27
CA HIS A 586 37.14 25.12 3.54
C HIS A 586 37.98 23.92 4.02
N GLU A 587 39.27 24.00 3.76
CA GLU A 587 40.30 23.27 4.48
C GLU A 587 40.90 24.17 5.57
N ARG A 588 41.09 23.59 6.77
CA ARG A 588 41.87 24.01 7.96
C ARG A 588 41.14 24.73 9.11
N ALA A 589 41.32 24.14 10.28
CA ALA A 589 41.73 24.89 11.47
C ALA A 589 42.93 24.16 12.13
N PRO A 590 44.12 24.78 12.27
CA PRO A 590 45.17 24.27 13.12
C PRO A 590 44.87 24.59 14.59
N LEU A 591 45.37 23.73 15.47
CA LEU A 591 45.41 23.93 16.92
C LEU A 591 46.20 25.19 17.32
N GLN A 592 45.81 25.71 18.49
CA GLN A 592 46.62 26.38 19.52
C GLN A 592 46.59 27.92 19.61
N GLY A 593 46.09 28.43 20.76
CA GLY A 593 46.44 29.74 21.30
C GLY A 593 45.37 30.47 22.12
N HIS A 594 45.35 30.26 23.45
CA HIS A 594 44.90 31.12 24.58
C HIS A 594 43.62 31.99 24.46
N GLY A 595 42.65 31.98 25.38
CA GLY A 595 42.53 31.39 26.71
C GLY A 595 41.18 31.69 27.39
N HIS A 596 41.05 31.13 28.60
CA HIS A 596 40.02 31.29 29.66
C HIS A 596 38.64 30.62 29.50
N HIS A 597 38.54 29.45 30.17
CA HIS A 597 37.44 28.92 30.99
C HIS A 597 35.98 29.20 30.59
N ASP A 598 35.26 28.15 30.16
CA ASP A 598 34.33 27.45 31.05
C ASP A 598 34.02 26.04 30.51
N SER A 599 33.90 25.10 31.44
CA SER A 599 33.78 23.65 31.23
C SER A 599 32.49 23.25 30.51
N VAL A 600 32.59 22.68 29.31
CA VAL A 600 31.47 22.03 28.63
C VAL A 600 31.19 20.71 29.35
N ASN A 601 30.02 20.67 30.00
CA ASN A 601 29.54 19.59 30.83
C ASN A 601 29.15 18.37 29.96
N LEU A 602 29.70 17.20 30.28
CA LEU A 602 29.54 15.94 29.55
C LEU A 602 28.11 15.34 29.67
N GLU A 603 27.23 15.96 30.47
CA GLU A 603 25.85 15.54 30.67
C GLU A 603 24.87 16.00 29.58
N ASP A 604 25.13 17.12 28.88
CA ASP A 604 24.21 17.61 27.84
C ASP A 604 24.29 16.80 26.54
N ALA A 605 25.45 16.18 26.27
CA ALA A 605 25.60 15.25 25.15
C ALA A 605 24.86 13.91 25.34
N ARG A 606 24.39 13.63 26.56
CA ARG A 606 23.66 12.39 26.88
C ARG A 606 22.13 12.56 26.89
N LYS A 607 21.64 13.81 26.89
CA LYS A 607 20.19 14.12 26.88
C LYS A 607 19.61 14.36 25.48
N SER A 608 20.43 14.60 24.46
CA SER A 608 20.00 14.72 23.06
C SER A 608 19.75 13.36 22.37
N ALA A 609 19.92 12.25 23.07
CA ALA A 609 19.66 10.90 22.55
C ALA A 609 18.23 10.38 22.83
N HIS A 610 17.32 11.22 23.32
CA HIS A 610 15.92 10.85 23.54
C HIS A 610 14.98 11.82 22.81
N TYR A 611 14.11 11.22 21.98
CA TYR A 611 12.95 11.80 21.26
C TYR A 611 13.22 12.47 19.89
N SER A 612 13.05 11.68 18.83
CA SER A 612 12.59 12.16 17.52
C SER A 612 11.23 11.55 17.21
N VAL A 613 10.19 12.12 17.83
CA VAL A 613 8.79 11.97 17.42
C VAL A 613 8.41 13.25 16.69
N HIS A 614 7.90 13.09 15.47
CA HIS A 614 7.25 14.11 14.65
C HIS A 614 6.46 15.12 15.48
N THR A 615 6.92 16.37 15.58
CA THR A 615 6.11 17.47 16.10
C THR A 615 5.40 18.18 14.95
N VAL A 616 4.14 17.80 14.77
CA VAL A 616 3.12 18.56 14.06
C VAL A 616 2.77 19.79 14.90
N TYR A 617 2.77 20.97 14.28
CA TYR A 617 2.19 22.26 14.70
C TYR A 617 1.79 22.44 16.18
N THR A 618 2.48 23.33 16.89
CA THR A 618 1.94 24.00 18.08
C THR A 618 2.25 25.49 18.03
N ASP A 619 1.21 26.29 17.79
CA ASP A 619 1.21 27.73 18.01
C ASP A 619 0.21 28.00 19.13
N THR A 620 0.65 27.89 20.38
CA THR A 620 -0.12 28.36 21.56
C THR A 620 0.83 28.95 22.60
N SER A 621 0.93 30.28 22.62
CA SER A 621 1.42 31.01 23.79
C SER A 621 0.31 31.15 24.84
N PRO A 622 0.59 31.05 26.14
CA PRO A 622 -0.42 31.11 27.18
C PRO A 622 -0.77 32.57 27.53
N LEU A 623 -2.05 32.88 27.62
CA LEU A 623 -2.55 34.09 28.30
C LEU A 623 -3.53 33.64 29.38
N SER A 624 -3.06 33.67 30.62
CA SER A 624 -3.88 33.54 31.82
C SER A 624 -4.53 34.89 32.17
N ASN A 625 -5.81 34.81 32.52
CA ASN A 625 -6.61 35.70 33.38
C ASN A 625 -7.02 37.09 32.87
N MET A 626 -8.30 37.24 32.50
CA MET A 626 -9.23 38.13 33.22
C MET A 626 -10.70 37.85 32.87
N ASN A 627 -11.53 37.95 33.89
CA ASN A 627 -12.98 37.69 33.98
C ASN A 627 -13.83 38.25 32.82
N THR A 628 -14.89 37.51 32.46
CA THR A 628 -16.28 38.01 32.54
C THR A 628 -17.28 36.85 32.56
N GLU A 629 -18.07 36.84 33.62
CA GLU A 629 -19.30 36.10 33.83
C GLU A 629 -20.38 36.50 32.80
N TYR A 630 -21.10 35.55 32.19
CA TYR A 630 -22.55 35.67 31.91
C TYR A 630 -23.18 34.31 31.58
N LYS A 631 -24.34 34.07 32.20
CA LYS A 631 -25.20 32.88 32.16
C LYS A 631 -25.89 32.67 30.80
N GLY A 632 -26.26 31.42 30.49
CA GLY A 632 -27.35 31.12 29.56
C GLY A 632 -27.39 29.66 29.10
N GLN A 633 -28.44 28.94 29.48
CA GLN A 633 -28.77 27.55 29.14
C GLN A 633 -28.81 27.30 27.62
N HIS A 634 -28.40 26.10 27.20
CA HIS A 634 -29.16 25.17 26.34
C HIS A 634 -28.28 23.95 25.99
N GLU A 635 -28.64 22.79 26.55
CA GLU A 635 -28.11 21.47 26.16
C GLU A 635 -28.67 21.06 24.80
N TYR A 636 -27.79 20.74 23.85
CA TYR A 636 -28.08 19.81 22.77
C TYR A 636 -26.86 18.93 22.54
N ALA A 637 -27.04 17.63 22.79
CA ALA A 637 -26.10 16.57 22.45
C ALA A 637 -26.06 16.37 20.92
N MET A 638 -24.87 16.32 20.33
CA MET A 638 -24.68 15.82 18.97
C MET A 638 -24.26 14.36 19.01
N GLU A 639 -25.19 13.48 18.61
CA GLU A 639 -24.90 12.13 18.14
C GLU A 639 -24.31 12.16 16.72
N PRO A 640 -23.36 11.26 16.37
CA PRO A 640 -22.93 11.06 15.00
C PRO A 640 -23.95 10.24 14.19
N LEU A 641 -24.48 10.83 13.12
CA LEU A 641 -25.24 10.15 12.08
C LEU A 641 -24.32 9.24 11.25
N MET A 642 -24.46 7.91 11.38
CA MET A 642 -24.56 6.95 10.27
C MET A 642 -24.90 5.55 10.81
N SER A 643 -26.13 5.11 10.57
CA SER A 643 -26.68 3.80 10.95
C SER A 643 -26.45 2.75 9.84
N PRO A 644 -26.29 1.46 10.19
CA PRO A 644 -26.27 0.33 9.24
C PRO A 644 -27.68 0.00 8.70
N PRO A 645 -27.81 -0.68 7.55
CA PRO A 645 -29.12 -1.05 7.03
C PRO A 645 -29.83 -2.08 7.92
N LEU A 646 -31.15 -1.89 8.03
CA LEU A 646 -32.11 -2.59 8.86
C LEU A 646 -32.01 -4.12 8.81
N THR A 647 -31.98 -4.71 10.01
CA THR A 647 -32.28 -6.11 10.31
C THR A 647 -33.66 -6.50 9.77
N SER A 648 -33.73 -7.58 9.00
CA SER A 648 -34.98 -8.28 8.70
C SER A 648 -35.61 -8.86 9.98
N PRO A 649 -36.96 -8.84 10.13
CA PRO A 649 -37.64 -9.39 11.30
C PRO A 649 -37.55 -10.93 11.34
N PRO A 650 -37.58 -11.55 12.54
CA PRO A 650 -37.46 -12.99 12.69
C PRO A 650 -38.65 -13.74 12.08
N LEU A 651 -38.35 -14.83 11.37
CA LEU A 651 -39.31 -15.81 10.88
C LEU A 651 -40.00 -16.50 12.06
N MET A 652 -41.28 -16.17 12.28
CA MET A 652 -42.16 -16.98 13.12
C MET A 652 -42.45 -18.31 12.41
N SER A 653 -42.26 -19.40 13.15
CA SER A 653 -42.69 -20.76 12.82
C SER A 653 -44.18 -20.83 12.50
N PRO A 654 -44.64 -21.56 11.46
CA PRO A 654 -46.05 -21.84 11.26
C PRO A 654 -46.49 -23.04 12.12
N ASP A 655 -47.42 -22.80 13.03
CA ASP A 655 -48.19 -23.82 13.76
C ASP A 655 -49.21 -24.49 12.79
N PRO A 656 -49.50 -25.80 12.89
CA PRO A 656 -50.14 -26.59 11.85
C PRO A 656 -51.66 -26.66 12.07
N SER A 657 -52.43 -25.75 11.50
CA SER A 657 -53.89 -25.95 11.39
C SER A 657 -54.57 -25.00 10.39
N THR A 658 -54.52 -25.27 9.09
CA THR A 658 -55.70 -25.15 8.18
C THR A 658 -55.38 -25.61 6.74
N PRO A 659 -56.33 -26.24 6.01
CA PRO A 659 -56.04 -26.96 4.78
C PRO A 659 -56.42 -26.21 3.49
N GLY A 660 -55.57 -26.36 2.46
CA GLY A 660 -55.93 -26.49 1.04
C GLY A 660 -56.35 -25.23 0.27
N LEU A 661 -55.60 -24.90 -0.80
CA LEU A 661 -56.09 -24.67 -2.18
C LEU A 661 -54.93 -24.16 -3.06
N GLY A 662 -54.59 -24.93 -4.08
CA GLY A 662 -53.58 -24.58 -5.08
C GLY A 662 -54.15 -23.74 -6.23
N ALA A 663 -53.27 -22.97 -6.89
CA ALA A 663 -53.33 -22.66 -8.33
C ALA A 663 -52.10 -21.83 -8.76
N LYS A 664 -51.31 -22.35 -9.71
CA LYS A 664 -50.67 -21.57 -10.80
C LYS A 664 -51.79 -21.27 -11.83
N PRO A 665 -51.72 -20.26 -12.75
CA PRO A 665 -50.55 -19.96 -13.60
C PRO A 665 -50.42 -18.53 -14.25
N THR A 666 -49.41 -18.39 -15.13
CA THR A 666 -49.32 -17.62 -16.41
C THR A 666 -49.23 -16.07 -16.49
N GLY A 667 -48.16 -15.59 -17.15
CA GLY A 667 -48.28 -14.73 -18.36
C GLY A 667 -47.89 -13.23 -18.26
N PRO A 668 -47.49 -12.56 -19.38
CA PRO A 668 -46.33 -11.64 -19.42
C PRO A 668 -46.58 -10.19 -19.94
N GLY A 669 -45.60 -9.30 -19.75
CA GLY A 669 -45.26 -8.19 -20.69
C GLY A 669 -45.67 -6.76 -20.31
N GLY A 670 -44.79 -5.78 -20.58
CA GLY A 670 -45.16 -4.35 -20.68
C GLY A 670 -44.00 -3.35 -20.48
N TYR A 671 -43.54 -2.73 -21.58
CA TYR A 671 -42.49 -1.70 -21.67
C TYR A 671 -43.05 -0.25 -21.59
N MET A 672 -42.18 0.70 -21.17
CA MET A 672 -42.09 2.16 -21.48
C MET A 672 -43.11 3.17 -20.87
N ALA A 673 -42.83 4.48 -20.68
CA ALA A 673 -41.62 5.34 -20.72
C ALA A 673 -41.89 6.77 -20.15
N VAL A 674 -40.80 7.44 -19.69
CA VAL A 674 -40.43 8.88 -19.71
C VAL A 674 -41.49 9.98 -19.45
N SER A 675 -41.20 10.88 -18.50
CA SER A 675 -41.49 12.33 -18.63
C SER A 675 -40.58 13.20 -17.75
N SER A 676 -39.98 14.22 -18.37
CA SER A 676 -39.43 15.49 -17.84
C SER A 676 -40.24 16.07 -16.67
N GLY A 677 -39.71 16.78 -15.67
CA GLY A 677 -38.61 17.74 -15.62
C GLY A 677 -39.19 19.08 -15.15
N GLN A 678 -38.73 19.66 -14.03
CA GLN A 678 -38.73 21.12 -13.77
C GLN A 678 -38.13 21.48 -12.38
N ASN A 679 -37.28 22.51 -12.42
CA ASN A 679 -36.72 23.27 -11.31
C ASN A 679 -37.80 23.91 -10.42
N TYR A 680 -37.51 24.12 -9.13
CA TYR A 680 -37.53 25.43 -8.44
C TYR A 680 -36.73 25.33 -7.15
N GLY A 681 -35.91 26.35 -6.88
CA GLY A 681 -35.11 26.47 -5.67
C GLY A 681 -35.81 27.18 -4.52
N ALA A 682 -35.20 27.06 -3.35
CA ALA A 682 -35.05 28.06 -2.30
C ALA A 682 -33.82 27.65 -1.46
#